data_AF-A0A5C3FCF3-F1
#
_entry.id   AF-A0A5C3FCF3-F1
#
_cell.length_a   1.000
_cell.length_b   1.000
_cell.length_c   1.000
_cell.angle_alpha   90.00
_cell.angle_beta   90.00
_cell.angle_gamma   90.00
#
_symmetry.space_group_name_H-M   'P 1'
#
loop_
_entity.id
_entity.type
_entity.pdbx_description
1 polymer ?
#
loop_
_entity_poly.entity_id
_entity_poly.type
_entity_poly.pdbx_seq_one_letter_code
_entity_poly.pdbx_strand_id
1 'polypeptide(L)'
;MSGATPSSAAQKELQSTLLRSTIICATSIQSLREPVQPDVIAADAAQLPPPASQLSAQVISDLVQIFALVQKHCNALSLALRPSAATSSSSSSPSPSPSAQDAQGFSPVSGLDDKSLEAAKAQIVSLSSDLIPKMVFIAKKAWKDREVFQLDAQLAAEHDEAQREERRKLEQLAKQMGGQVMTSQQLGLDGQAPANAAQRKLVSRSLGNAFAREVRAAVEDVLGCIAELLQSFLDARTRAALQHASNARDKADGLSAGPSSSAAAAQHQQQARNIHEARRKSLELNNLVWETCAKYIGKRAADGSATTVTHVNPNGNKVKVQVKGLSRDNLEASKRIWQERVAIMRDGLDEMKEAAAADDDDDGDDDDDEEAARSPRHLGGDADDLDLGEELSALPTLSVGERARLSQLSNLVRIGSMLHENVLKAIVAAHGRATSDLDLDEVDDLGRQLEEAQDELVAAALYGEEDAGIEELDLGDDDDDDDDDDDDDDDDDDDGQGHAAVEEGSIEAAVLRTLQQYVRAAAALVSYVSGNDEPVEKVDAVDAGSTTGEFEGIFEARFSRLSKVLTEASSNIQVRPTRESAKETEQQQSPPSSQTSAPAPTPASASADAAQATVSAAAPAVSEAQTVAMAATTAAVVAPAAAAAAATAAASDSAPVDVPSKADSGVIAAARKPSNAAFQTADFLKELDGIAQRLGNGTQTYDRAVAAELDRIDPLAPMRDGYVLPKNRDVCQPSSPSPSGSSSSPAAPPTDTDGESAPDAPALYMCGNSLGPLPKLTKHYLDEELEAWGRKAVLGHFDHPYDRPWTQLEGRVAELSADVVGAKRAEVTVMGTLTGNLHTMLTTFYRPAVRPYGVGYAGSAEEARGEGRKVRHKIVYEHKAFPSDRYALASAIELNGFDVATSLVPLRPRGDSRTFDTADILATIDELGREGETCLILLGGINFFTGQLFECERIAAKAREHGILFGVDLAHAFANVPLRLHDWGVDFAVWCTYKYGSAGPGGIAGLFVHEKWHQSGATSRVLTRQAGWWGHDRSTRFSMPEDFAPIEGADGWQVSNPSMLDMAALRGSLETLLTATQLSGVGGAGDEDAARGEIVGEGKIMPVLRSKSLRLTAYLESLLLRPGFLPEGLGIEIVTPRDPQQRGSQLCIRIPDQREPAAAAAAAPAASGAEGGKGGVPPPIQSTRLIAQAHLRAEKQRGLVTDIRHPDMLRIAPLAQFSSYVEVWRTAEALRLSILEEMACEKQQQ
;
A
#
# COMPACT_ATOMS: atom_id res chain seq x y z
N MET A 1 -33.57 11.87 -36.45
CA MET A 1 -32.39 11.01 -36.28
C MET A 1 -31.27 11.58 -37.15
N SER A 2 -30.16 11.96 -36.54
CA SER A 2 -28.91 12.33 -37.21
C SER A 2 -27.81 11.45 -36.64
N GLY A 3 -27.01 10.82 -37.50
CA GLY A 3 -25.92 9.96 -37.05
C GLY A 3 -24.78 10.80 -36.45
N ALA A 4 -24.21 10.35 -35.32
CA ALA A 4 -22.98 10.94 -34.82
C ALA A 4 -21.82 10.62 -35.77
N THR A 5 -20.97 11.61 -36.07
CA THR A 5 -19.79 11.43 -36.91
C THR A 5 -18.68 10.66 -36.18
N PRO A 6 -17.79 9.92 -36.89
CA PRO A 6 -16.78 9.05 -36.27
C PRO A 6 -15.90 9.73 -35.21
N SER A 7 -15.48 10.97 -35.48
CA SER A 7 -14.70 11.83 -34.56
C SER A 7 -15.31 11.96 -33.16
N SER A 8 -16.65 11.88 -33.03
CA SER A 8 -17.34 11.91 -31.74
C SER A 8 -17.01 10.71 -30.83
N ALA A 9 -16.59 9.57 -31.38
CA ALA A 9 -16.23 8.37 -30.63
C ALA A 9 -14.79 8.45 -30.10
N ALA A 10 -13.82 8.70 -30.98
CA ALA A 10 -12.40 8.81 -30.62
C ALA A 10 -12.15 9.92 -29.58
N GLN A 11 -12.83 11.07 -29.72
CA GLN A 11 -12.72 12.16 -28.74
C GLN A 11 -13.23 11.76 -27.34
N LYS A 12 -14.29 10.95 -27.23
CA LYS A 12 -14.82 10.47 -25.94
C LYS A 12 -13.89 9.44 -25.29
N GLU A 13 -13.33 8.53 -26.08
CA GLU A 13 -12.39 7.53 -25.58
C GLU A 13 -11.09 8.19 -25.09
N LEU A 14 -10.63 9.23 -25.78
CA LEU A 14 -9.52 10.07 -25.33
C LEU A 14 -9.81 10.78 -24.00
N GLN A 15 -11.00 11.37 -23.81
CA GLN A 15 -11.39 11.97 -22.51
C GLN A 15 -11.42 10.93 -21.37
N SER A 16 -11.95 9.73 -21.61
CA SER A 16 -11.90 8.63 -20.63
C SER A 16 -10.47 8.17 -20.30
N THR A 17 -9.56 8.25 -21.27
CA THR A 17 -8.15 7.88 -21.12
C THR A 17 -7.34 8.95 -20.39
N LEU A 18 -7.65 10.23 -20.65
CA LEU A 18 -7.11 11.37 -19.91
C LEU A 18 -7.50 11.32 -18.44
N LEU A 19 -8.81 11.19 -18.13
CA LEU A 19 -9.29 11.14 -16.75
C LEU A 19 -8.62 10.03 -15.92
N ARG A 20 -8.53 8.81 -16.47
CA ARG A 20 -7.81 7.69 -15.82
C ARG A 20 -6.33 7.99 -15.61
N SER A 21 -5.67 8.62 -16.59
CA SER A 21 -4.26 8.98 -16.49
C SER A 21 -4.01 10.07 -15.44
N THR A 22 -4.88 11.08 -15.33
CA THR A 22 -4.80 12.12 -14.29
C THR A 22 -4.98 11.55 -12.89
N ILE A 23 -5.92 10.60 -12.71
CA ILE A 23 -6.09 9.88 -11.44
C ILE A 23 -4.82 9.09 -11.08
N ILE A 24 -4.20 8.40 -12.05
CA ILE A 24 -2.93 7.68 -11.86
C ILE A 24 -1.81 8.64 -11.40
N CYS A 25 -1.71 9.86 -11.95
CA CYS A 25 -0.76 10.86 -11.47
C CYS A 25 -1.03 11.25 -10.00
N ALA A 26 -2.29 11.56 -9.65
CA ALA A 26 -2.65 11.99 -8.30
C ALA A 26 -2.37 10.90 -7.25
N THR A 27 -2.78 9.65 -7.52
CA THR A 27 -2.48 8.52 -6.63
C THR A 27 -0.98 8.20 -6.55
N SER A 28 -0.23 8.44 -7.63
CA SER A 28 1.22 8.26 -7.64
C SER A 28 1.93 9.27 -6.73
N ILE A 29 1.55 10.56 -6.81
CA ILE A 29 2.09 11.63 -5.96
C ILE A 29 1.71 11.39 -4.48
N GLN A 30 0.47 10.98 -4.20
CA GLN A 30 0.08 10.58 -2.84
C GLN A 30 0.94 9.41 -2.36
N SER A 31 1.12 8.37 -3.16
CA SER A 31 1.83 7.17 -2.71
C SER A 31 3.32 7.43 -2.42
N LEU A 32 3.94 8.41 -3.08
CA LEU A 32 5.30 8.87 -2.76
C LEU A 32 5.42 9.55 -1.39
N ARG A 33 4.30 10.00 -0.79
CA ARG A 33 4.26 10.63 0.54
C ARG A 33 4.07 9.64 1.69
N GLU A 34 3.80 8.37 1.39
CA GLU A 34 3.64 7.30 2.39
C GLU A 34 4.98 7.01 3.11
N PRO A 35 4.99 6.74 4.43
CA PRO A 35 6.20 6.36 5.14
C PRO A 35 6.74 5.01 4.66
N VAL A 36 8.07 4.88 4.59
CA VAL A 36 8.76 3.64 4.19
C VAL A 36 9.85 3.33 5.21
N GLN A 37 9.80 2.12 5.77
CA GLN A 37 10.81 1.60 6.70
C GLN A 37 12.18 1.43 5.99
N PRO A 38 13.30 1.65 6.71
CA PRO A 38 14.66 1.48 6.18
C PRO A 38 14.98 0.01 5.87
N ASP A 39 16.07 -0.25 5.16
CA ASP A 39 16.53 -1.62 4.90
C ASP A 39 17.45 -2.15 6.01
N VAL A 40 17.14 -3.33 6.54
CA VAL A 40 17.90 -3.99 7.61
C VAL A 40 18.48 -5.30 7.09
N ILE A 41 19.79 -5.49 7.28
CA ILE A 41 20.58 -6.61 6.78
C ILE A 41 20.97 -7.52 7.96
N ALA A 42 20.84 -8.84 7.79
CA ALA A 42 21.31 -9.80 8.78
C ALA A 42 22.85 -9.78 8.92
N ALA A 43 23.35 -10.01 10.13
CA ALA A 43 24.79 -9.99 10.43
C ALA A 43 25.62 -10.93 9.53
N ASP A 44 25.02 -12.06 9.13
CA ASP A 44 25.61 -13.19 8.41
C ASP A 44 25.28 -13.22 6.90
N ALA A 45 24.67 -12.17 6.35
CA ALA A 45 24.25 -12.12 4.95
C ALA A 45 25.42 -12.32 3.96
N ALA A 46 25.51 -13.51 3.34
CA ALA A 46 26.60 -13.89 2.46
C ALA A 46 26.71 -13.04 1.18
N GLN A 47 25.59 -12.45 0.72
CA GLN A 47 25.57 -11.36 -0.26
C GLN A 47 25.04 -10.06 0.33
N LEU A 48 25.95 -9.14 0.66
CA LEU A 48 25.61 -7.75 0.96
C LEU A 48 25.08 -7.03 -0.31
N PRO A 49 24.21 -6.01 -0.18
CA PRO A 49 23.76 -5.18 -1.31
C PRO A 49 24.91 -4.44 -2.03
N PRO A 50 24.68 -3.78 -3.18
CA PRO A 50 25.70 -2.94 -3.81
C PRO A 50 26.17 -1.80 -2.88
N PRO A 51 27.39 -1.26 -3.06
CA PRO A 51 27.82 -0.02 -2.41
C PRO A 51 26.94 1.16 -2.82
N ALA A 52 26.81 2.16 -1.94
CA ALA A 52 25.87 3.25 -2.12
C ALA A 52 26.12 4.08 -3.40
N SER A 53 27.40 4.28 -3.77
CA SER A 53 27.81 4.98 -5.00
C SER A 53 27.55 4.18 -6.29
N GLN A 54 27.46 2.84 -6.20
CA GLN A 54 26.99 2.02 -7.34
C GLN A 54 25.46 2.13 -7.48
N LEU A 55 24.75 2.21 -6.35
CA LEU A 55 23.30 2.28 -6.30
C LEU A 55 22.78 3.67 -6.72
N SER A 56 23.39 4.76 -6.26
CA SER A 56 23.09 6.12 -6.72
C SER A 56 23.31 6.25 -8.23
N ALA A 57 24.47 5.80 -8.74
CA ALA A 57 24.78 5.82 -10.17
C ALA A 57 23.76 5.06 -11.02
N GLN A 58 23.24 3.93 -10.53
CA GLN A 58 22.17 3.17 -11.18
C GLN A 58 20.83 3.93 -11.17
N VAL A 59 20.40 4.43 -10.00
CA VAL A 59 19.16 5.23 -9.84
C VAL A 59 19.16 6.44 -10.78
N ILE A 60 20.28 7.17 -10.87
CA ILE A 60 20.44 8.30 -11.79
C ILE A 60 20.38 7.84 -13.24
N SER A 61 21.05 6.74 -13.60
CA SER A 61 21.05 6.22 -14.96
C SER A 61 19.65 5.83 -15.44
N ASP A 62 18.85 5.21 -14.56
CA ASP A 62 17.48 4.78 -14.88
C ASP A 62 16.52 5.97 -14.98
N LEU A 63 16.60 6.94 -14.06
CA LEU A 63 15.79 8.17 -14.13
C LEU A 63 16.12 9.01 -15.37
N VAL A 64 17.40 9.18 -15.72
CA VAL A 64 17.81 9.89 -16.94
C VAL A 64 17.25 9.21 -18.20
N GLN A 65 17.26 7.88 -18.25
CA GLN A 65 16.65 7.11 -19.36
C GLN A 65 15.12 7.30 -19.41
N ILE A 66 14.44 7.24 -18.27
CA ILE A 66 12.98 7.39 -18.19
C ILE A 66 12.55 8.81 -18.55
N PHE A 67 13.22 9.85 -18.04
CA PHE A 67 12.93 11.24 -18.39
C PHE A 67 13.19 11.53 -19.88
N ALA A 68 14.22 10.93 -20.48
CA ALA A 68 14.43 10.99 -21.94
C ALA A 68 13.32 10.29 -22.74
N LEU A 69 12.71 9.23 -22.20
CA LEU A 69 11.51 8.61 -22.77
C LEU A 69 10.27 9.50 -22.61
N VAL A 70 10.06 10.13 -21.45
CA VAL A 70 8.97 11.13 -21.25
C VAL A 70 9.09 12.24 -22.29
N GLN A 71 10.28 12.83 -22.45
CA GLN A 71 10.56 13.82 -23.50
C GLN A 71 10.22 13.32 -24.92
N LYS A 72 10.54 12.07 -25.24
CA LYS A 72 10.20 11.45 -26.53
C LYS A 72 8.69 11.33 -26.74
N HIS A 73 7.92 10.99 -25.71
CA HIS A 73 6.45 10.97 -25.79
C HIS A 73 5.84 12.37 -25.85
N CYS A 74 6.38 13.35 -25.12
CA CYS A 74 6.02 14.76 -25.27
C CYS A 74 6.28 15.28 -26.68
N ASN A 75 7.41 14.93 -27.31
CA ASN A 75 7.69 15.26 -28.72
C ASN A 75 6.62 14.68 -29.67
N ALA A 76 6.28 13.40 -29.50
CA ALA A 76 5.26 12.73 -30.31
C ALA A 76 3.86 13.31 -30.08
N LEU A 77 3.53 13.72 -28.85
CA LEU A 77 2.27 14.37 -28.50
C LEU A 77 2.18 15.79 -29.12
N SER A 78 3.25 16.60 -29.05
CA SER A 78 3.33 17.91 -29.73
C SER A 78 3.19 17.79 -31.25
N LEU A 79 3.55 16.65 -31.86
CA LEU A 79 3.32 16.37 -33.28
C LEU A 79 1.87 15.95 -33.56
N ALA A 80 1.28 15.09 -32.73
CA ALA A 80 -0.12 14.64 -32.84
C ALA A 80 -1.15 15.77 -32.63
N LEU A 81 -0.77 16.85 -31.95
CA LEU A 81 -1.63 18.02 -31.70
C LEU A 81 -1.58 19.08 -32.82
N ARG A 82 -0.79 18.86 -33.89
CA ARG A 82 -0.68 19.81 -35.01
C ARG A 82 -1.90 19.70 -35.94
N PRO A 83 -2.52 20.82 -36.37
CA PRO A 83 -3.60 20.78 -37.36
C PRO A 83 -3.11 20.21 -38.70
N SER A 84 -3.92 19.35 -39.32
CA SER A 84 -3.67 18.88 -40.69
C SER A 84 -3.77 20.05 -41.68
N ALA A 85 -2.84 20.11 -42.64
CA ALA A 85 -2.82 21.15 -43.69
C ALA A 85 -4.05 21.09 -44.64
N ALA A 86 -4.86 20.03 -44.56
CA ALA A 86 -6.07 19.89 -45.37
C ALA A 86 -7.23 20.82 -44.95
N THR A 87 -7.25 21.32 -43.71
CA THR A 87 -8.38 22.13 -43.18
C THR A 87 -8.23 23.65 -43.37
N SER A 88 -7.13 24.15 -43.95
CA SER A 88 -6.85 25.59 -44.04
C SER A 88 -7.36 26.28 -45.32
N SER A 89 -8.31 25.67 -46.06
CA SER A 89 -8.68 26.11 -47.41
C SER A 89 -10.17 26.44 -47.62
N SER A 90 -11.03 26.39 -46.59
CA SER A 90 -12.49 26.49 -46.79
C SER A 90 -13.30 27.19 -45.68
N SER A 91 -13.03 28.48 -45.40
CA SER A 91 -13.97 29.33 -44.63
C SER A 91 -13.78 30.84 -44.82
N SER A 92 -13.94 31.36 -46.04
CA SER A 92 -14.04 32.82 -46.29
C SER A 92 -15.51 33.26 -46.31
N SER A 93 -16.17 33.31 -45.15
CA SER A 93 -17.57 33.75 -45.00
C SER A 93 -17.85 34.24 -43.57
N PRO A 94 -18.34 35.47 -43.35
CA PRO A 94 -18.79 35.93 -42.04
C PRO A 94 -20.20 35.40 -41.74
N SER A 95 -20.42 34.91 -40.52
CA SER A 95 -21.71 34.39 -40.03
C SER A 95 -21.79 34.58 -38.49
N PRO A 96 -22.91 34.33 -37.79
CA PRO A 96 -23.56 35.39 -37.02
C PRO A 96 -23.21 35.43 -35.51
N SER A 97 -23.90 36.33 -34.79
CA SER A 97 -23.84 36.48 -33.34
C SER A 97 -24.00 35.14 -32.59
N PRO A 98 -23.30 34.94 -31.45
CA PRO A 98 -23.33 33.67 -30.71
C PRO A 98 -24.71 33.40 -30.11
N SER A 99 -25.00 32.11 -29.89
CA SER A 99 -26.23 31.65 -29.25
C SER A 99 -25.93 31.08 -27.87
N ALA A 100 -26.93 30.99 -27.00
CA ALA A 100 -26.76 30.55 -25.60
C ALA A 100 -26.38 29.05 -25.41
N GLN A 101 -25.90 28.38 -26.46
CA GLN A 101 -25.35 27.02 -26.40
C GLN A 101 -23.81 26.98 -26.42
N ASP A 102 -23.14 28.09 -26.78
CA ASP A 102 -21.68 28.18 -26.90
C ASP A 102 -20.93 28.27 -25.53
N ALA A 103 -21.62 27.98 -24.42
CA ALA A 103 -21.08 27.97 -23.06
C ALA A 103 -20.24 26.72 -22.71
N GLN A 104 -19.83 25.93 -23.70
CA GLN A 104 -18.95 24.76 -23.52
C GLN A 104 -17.51 25.12 -23.88
N GLY A 105 -16.66 25.29 -22.86
CA GLY A 105 -15.27 25.74 -23.03
C GLY A 105 -14.45 24.89 -24.01
N PHE A 106 -13.67 25.56 -24.86
CA PHE A 106 -12.98 24.96 -25.99
C PHE A 106 -11.90 23.94 -25.56
N SER A 107 -12.14 22.64 -25.79
CA SER A 107 -11.12 21.60 -25.61
C SER A 107 -10.06 21.69 -26.72
N PRO A 108 -8.75 21.59 -26.39
CA PRO A 108 -7.67 21.66 -27.37
C PRO A 108 -7.70 20.53 -28.43
N VAL A 109 -8.28 19.37 -28.11
CA VAL A 109 -8.36 18.22 -29.03
C VAL A 109 -9.58 18.27 -29.97
N SER A 110 -10.54 19.18 -29.74
CA SER A 110 -11.68 19.38 -30.65
C SER A 110 -11.19 19.78 -32.04
N GLY A 111 -11.71 19.13 -33.09
CA GLY A 111 -11.31 19.41 -34.48
C GLY A 111 -9.89 18.95 -34.84
N LEU A 112 -9.42 17.86 -34.24
CA LEU A 112 -8.35 17.01 -34.79
C LEU A 112 -8.98 15.85 -35.57
N ASP A 113 -8.24 15.26 -36.50
CA ASP A 113 -8.68 14.03 -37.19
C ASP A 113 -8.42 12.77 -36.35
N ASP A 114 -9.12 11.70 -36.68
CA ASP A 114 -9.11 10.45 -35.89
C ASP A 114 -7.71 9.83 -35.75
N LYS A 115 -6.79 10.01 -36.72
CA LYS A 115 -5.41 9.50 -36.59
C LYS A 115 -4.59 10.33 -35.61
N SER A 116 -4.79 11.64 -35.61
CA SER A 116 -4.17 12.58 -34.67
C SER A 116 -4.68 12.33 -33.24
N LEU A 117 -5.98 12.04 -33.07
CA LEU A 117 -6.57 11.65 -31.79
C LEU A 117 -6.00 10.32 -31.25
N GLU A 118 -5.95 9.27 -32.07
CA GLU A 118 -5.37 7.97 -31.67
C GLU A 118 -3.85 8.06 -31.42
N ALA A 119 -3.11 8.87 -32.18
CA ALA A 119 -1.69 9.09 -31.95
C ALA A 119 -1.42 9.79 -30.60
N ALA A 120 -2.23 10.78 -30.22
CA ALA A 120 -2.16 11.44 -28.92
C ALA A 120 -2.52 10.50 -27.77
N LYS A 121 -3.64 9.76 -27.91
CA LYS A 121 -4.10 8.70 -26.99
C LYS A 121 -3.00 7.67 -26.71
N ALA A 122 -2.30 7.21 -27.75
CA ALA A 122 -1.19 6.27 -27.61
C ALA A 122 -0.01 6.83 -26.78
N GLN A 123 0.31 8.13 -26.89
CA GLN A 123 1.35 8.74 -26.04
C GLN A 123 0.91 8.83 -24.59
N ILE A 124 -0.35 9.23 -24.35
CA ILE A 124 -0.94 9.36 -23.01
C ILE A 124 -0.95 8.01 -22.29
N VAL A 125 -1.36 6.93 -22.97
CA VAL A 125 -1.32 5.55 -22.41
C VAL A 125 0.12 5.14 -22.09
N SER A 126 1.09 5.44 -22.96
CA SER A 126 2.50 5.10 -22.73
C SER A 126 3.12 5.86 -21.54
N LEU A 127 2.70 7.11 -21.32
CA LEU A 127 3.07 7.87 -20.12
C LEU A 127 2.49 7.23 -18.86
N SER A 128 1.17 7.03 -18.80
CA SER A 128 0.49 6.60 -17.56
C SER A 128 0.63 5.11 -17.23
N SER A 129 0.79 4.24 -18.23
CA SER A 129 0.80 2.78 -18.03
C SER A 129 2.20 2.15 -17.99
N ASP A 130 3.26 2.88 -18.37
CA ASP A 130 4.63 2.35 -18.39
C ASP A 130 5.64 3.26 -17.66
N LEU A 131 5.66 4.57 -17.97
CA LEU A 131 6.70 5.47 -17.44
C LEU A 131 6.42 5.96 -16.01
N ILE A 132 5.19 6.37 -15.69
CA ILE A 132 4.81 6.80 -14.34
C ILE A 132 5.09 5.71 -13.28
N PRO A 133 4.67 4.44 -13.45
CA PRO A 133 4.96 3.38 -12.48
C PRO A 133 6.46 3.16 -12.24
N LYS A 134 7.29 3.30 -13.28
CA LYS A 134 8.76 3.16 -13.16
C LYS A 134 9.39 4.31 -12.37
N MET A 135 8.94 5.55 -12.60
CA MET A 135 9.40 6.72 -11.83
C MET A 135 9.07 6.55 -10.33
N VAL A 136 7.82 6.18 -10.02
CA VAL A 136 7.37 5.96 -8.62
C VAL A 136 8.15 4.84 -7.95
N PHE A 137 8.38 3.72 -8.64
CA PHE A 137 9.17 2.60 -8.11
C PHE A 137 10.60 3.02 -7.76
N ILE A 138 11.29 3.78 -8.63
CA ILE A 138 12.66 4.21 -8.37
C ILE A 138 12.71 5.20 -7.21
N ALA A 139 11.78 6.15 -7.12
CA ALA A 139 11.72 7.09 -6.01
C ALA A 139 11.42 6.40 -4.66
N LYS A 140 10.43 5.49 -4.62
CA LYS A 140 10.17 4.67 -3.41
C LYS A 140 11.36 3.81 -3.01
N LYS A 141 12.07 3.24 -3.99
CA LYS A 141 13.29 2.48 -3.73
C LYS A 141 14.39 3.37 -3.15
N ALA A 142 14.68 4.53 -3.74
CA ALA A 142 15.68 5.46 -3.21
C ALA A 142 15.32 5.97 -1.79
N TRP A 143 14.02 6.10 -1.49
CA TRP A 143 13.51 6.46 -0.16
C TRP A 143 13.57 5.32 0.87
N LYS A 144 13.69 4.06 0.43
CA LYS A 144 13.91 2.88 1.26
C LYS A 144 15.41 2.65 1.52
N ASP A 145 16.21 2.66 0.45
CA ASP A 145 17.67 2.54 0.48
C ASP A 145 18.38 3.77 1.11
N ARG A 146 17.64 4.80 1.56
CA ARG A 146 18.19 6.02 2.21
C ARG A 146 18.98 5.70 3.47
N GLU A 147 18.48 4.73 4.25
CA GLU A 147 18.96 4.27 5.54
C GLU A 147 19.11 2.75 5.46
N VAL A 148 20.34 2.27 5.71
CA VAL A 148 20.68 0.84 5.56
C VAL A 148 21.44 0.37 6.81
N PHE A 149 20.82 -0.51 7.59
CA PHE A 149 21.34 -1.03 8.85
C PHE A 149 21.82 -2.48 8.73
N GLN A 150 22.72 -2.89 9.62
CA GLN A 150 23.11 -4.28 9.86
C GLN A 150 22.85 -4.61 11.34
N LEU A 151 22.23 -5.76 11.61
CA LEU A 151 22.06 -6.24 12.99
C LEU A 151 23.42 -6.56 13.62
N ASP A 152 23.67 -6.09 14.84
CA ASP A 152 24.87 -6.48 15.59
C ASP A 152 24.62 -7.78 16.37
N ALA A 153 25.50 -8.77 16.16
CA ALA A 153 25.36 -10.10 16.75
C ALA A 153 25.91 -10.23 18.18
N GLN A 154 26.59 -9.21 18.71
CA GLN A 154 27.19 -9.23 20.06
C GLN A 154 26.36 -8.44 21.08
N LEU A 155 25.77 -7.30 20.69
CA LEU A 155 24.98 -6.46 21.59
C LEU A 155 23.59 -7.04 21.93
N ALA A 156 23.08 -7.99 21.14
CA ALA A 156 21.81 -8.69 21.40
C ALA A 156 21.84 -9.69 22.59
N ALA A 157 22.90 -9.69 23.41
CA ALA A 157 23.17 -10.73 24.41
C ALA A 157 23.31 -10.24 25.87
N GLU A 158 23.40 -8.93 26.13
CA GLU A 158 23.73 -8.41 27.47
C GLU A 158 22.50 -7.93 28.25
N HIS A 159 22.35 -8.44 29.47
CA HIS A 159 21.14 -8.26 30.28
C HIS A 159 21.45 -8.49 31.76
N ASP A 160 22.13 -7.55 32.43
CA ASP A 160 22.50 -7.66 33.84
C ASP A 160 21.26 -7.71 34.77
N GLU A 161 21.40 -8.38 35.91
CA GLU A 161 20.32 -8.57 36.89
C GLU A 161 20.18 -7.35 37.82
N ALA A 162 21.28 -6.64 38.11
CA ALA A 162 21.29 -5.45 38.96
C ALA A 162 20.36 -4.33 38.45
N GLN A 163 20.44 -3.98 37.16
CA GLN A 163 19.61 -2.94 36.54
C GLN A 163 18.10 -3.28 36.59
N ARG A 164 17.73 -4.56 36.61
CA ARG A 164 16.33 -4.99 36.79
C ARG A 164 15.83 -4.83 38.22
N GLU A 165 16.72 -4.95 39.21
CA GLU A 165 16.37 -4.78 40.62
C GLU A 165 16.25 -3.30 40.99
N GLU A 166 17.12 -2.44 40.45
CA GLU A 166 17.08 -0.99 40.62
C GLU A 166 15.81 -0.39 40.03
N ARG A 167 15.48 -0.73 38.78
CA ARG A 167 14.22 -0.33 38.13
C ARG A 167 12.99 -0.77 38.95
N ARG A 168 12.99 -1.98 39.53
CA ARG A 168 11.90 -2.45 40.39
C ARG A 168 11.71 -1.64 41.67
N LYS A 169 12.78 -1.05 42.23
CA LYS A 169 12.70 -0.19 43.42
C LYS A 169 12.04 1.15 43.07
N LEU A 170 12.40 1.75 41.94
CA LEU A 170 11.76 2.97 41.42
C LEU A 170 10.27 2.73 41.09
N GLU A 171 9.93 1.63 40.41
CA GLU A 171 8.55 1.24 40.11
C GLU A 171 7.72 0.95 41.39
N GLN A 172 8.34 0.52 42.49
CA GLN A 172 7.67 0.40 43.79
C GLN A 172 7.51 1.74 44.52
N LEU A 173 8.51 2.64 44.43
CA LEU A 173 8.50 3.92 45.13
C LEU A 173 7.39 4.84 44.62
N ALA A 174 7.34 5.06 43.30
CA ALA A 174 6.29 5.88 42.67
C ALA A 174 4.88 5.34 43.01
N LYS A 175 4.72 4.01 43.00
CA LYS A 175 3.45 3.33 43.29
C LYS A 175 3.04 3.39 44.77
N GLN A 176 3.95 3.73 45.68
CA GLN A 176 3.64 4.06 47.08
C GLN A 176 3.28 5.55 47.24
N MET A 177 3.80 6.42 46.38
CA MET A 177 3.46 7.85 46.30
C MET A 177 2.19 8.13 45.45
N GLY A 178 1.47 7.09 45.02
CA GLY A 178 0.24 7.20 44.20
C GLY A 178 0.48 7.44 42.71
N GLY A 179 1.72 7.72 42.30
CA GLY A 179 2.11 7.86 40.90
C GLY A 179 2.27 6.51 40.16
N GLN A 180 2.30 6.58 38.83
CA GLN A 180 2.56 5.43 37.97
C GLN A 180 3.67 5.78 36.97
N VAL A 181 4.85 5.17 37.14
CA VAL A 181 5.91 5.23 36.12
C VAL A 181 5.39 4.54 34.86
N MET A 182 5.22 5.32 33.79
CA MET A 182 4.88 4.81 32.47
C MET A 182 6.13 4.71 31.59
N THR A 183 6.19 3.69 30.76
CA THR A 183 7.22 3.58 29.71
C THR A 183 6.84 4.43 28.48
N SER A 184 7.80 4.72 27.60
CA SER A 184 7.54 5.31 26.26
C SER A 184 6.38 4.62 25.53
N GLN A 185 6.39 3.28 25.57
CA GLN A 185 5.38 2.38 25.03
C GLN A 185 3.97 2.55 25.62
N GLN A 186 3.85 3.13 26.81
CA GLN A 186 2.57 3.41 27.48
C GLN A 186 2.11 4.87 27.27
N LEU A 187 3.04 5.79 27.01
CA LEU A 187 2.76 7.18 26.66
C LEU A 187 2.52 7.40 25.15
N GLY A 188 2.64 6.35 24.33
CA GLY A 188 2.52 6.43 22.87
C GLY A 188 3.76 6.98 22.16
N LEU A 189 4.87 7.18 22.89
CA LEU A 189 6.13 7.74 22.41
C LEU A 189 7.11 6.66 21.89
N ASP A 190 6.61 5.49 21.47
CA ASP A 190 7.41 4.45 20.82
C ASP A 190 7.53 4.72 19.31
N GLY A 191 8.43 5.65 18.96
CA GLY A 191 8.81 5.93 17.57
C GLY A 191 10.28 6.35 17.44
N GLN A 192 10.76 7.17 18.38
CA GLN A 192 12.16 7.58 18.56
C GLN A 192 12.36 7.67 20.09
N ALA A 193 13.41 7.14 20.72
CA ALA A 193 14.62 6.48 20.21
C ALA A 193 15.18 5.49 21.28
N PRO A 194 16.31 4.77 21.05
CA PRO A 194 16.94 4.40 19.78
C PRO A 194 17.02 2.86 19.60
N ALA A 195 16.79 2.37 18.38
CA ALA A 195 17.11 0.97 18.04
C ALA A 195 18.62 0.72 17.82
N ASN A 196 19.40 1.80 17.76
CA ASN A 196 20.80 1.86 17.32
C ASN A 196 21.73 0.97 18.16
N ALA A 197 21.40 0.75 19.45
CA ALA A 197 22.19 -0.11 20.35
C ALA A 197 22.34 -1.57 19.88
N ALA A 198 21.51 -2.05 18.94
CA ALA A 198 21.66 -3.37 18.31
C ALA A 198 21.72 -3.31 16.76
N GLN A 199 21.83 -2.11 16.17
CA GLN A 199 21.80 -1.89 14.72
C GLN A 199 22.87 -0.92 14.27
N ARG A 200 23.86 -1.42 13.54
CA ARG A 200 24.96 -0.63 12.96
C ARG A 200 24.58 -0.12 11.57
N LYS A 201 24.48 1.18 11.35
CA LYS A 201 24.28 1.74 10.00
C LYS A 201 25.49 1.50 9.10
N LEU A 202 25.23 0.99 7.90
CA LEU A 202 26.22 0.79 6.86
C LEU A 202 26.21 2.01 5.94
N VAL A 203 26.84 3.11 6.35
CA VAL A 203 26.92 4.36 5.57
C VAL A 203 27.53 4.18 4.18
N SER A 204 28.40 3.18 3.99
CA SER A 204 28.91 2.77 2.67
C SER A 204 27.86 2.14 1.74
N ARG A 205 26.61 2.00 2.21
CA ARG A 205 25.45 1.38 1.54
C ARG A 205 24.20 2.29 1.54
N SER A 206 24.05 3.09 2.59
CA SER A 206 23.02 4.14 2.71
C SER A 206 23.08 5.15 1.56
N LEU A 207 21.93 5.40 0.92
CA LEU A 207 21.80 6.48 -0.06
C LEU A 207 21.80 7.88 0.56
N GLY A 208 21.43 7.99 1.84
CA GLY A 208 21.33 9.25 2.58
C GLY A 208 20.04 10.02 2.29
N ASN A 209 19.53 10.68 3.34
CA ASN A 209 18.30 11.46 3.27
C ASN A 209 18.33 12.55 2.18
N ALA A 210 19.49 13.16 1.97
CA ALA A 210 19.69 14.19 0.94
C ALA A 210 19.41 13.70 -0.49
N PHE A 211 20.03 12.59 -0.90
CA PHE A 211 19.86 12.04 -2.26
C PHE A 211 18.44 11.48 -2.45
N ALA A 212 17.88 10.82 -1.42
CA ALA A 212 16.50 10.32 -1.45
C ALA A 212 15.48 11.45 -1.64
N ARG A 213 15.67 12.60 -0.96
CA ARG A 213 14.86 13.82 -1.14
C ARG A 213 15.03 14.40 -2.55
N GLU A 214 16.25 14.54 -3.08
CA GLU A 214 16.46 15.08 -4.44
C GLU A 214 15.87 14.17 -5.54
N VAL A 215 15.99 12.84 -5.40
CA VAL A 215 15.37 11.86 -6.31
C VAL A 215 13.84 11.92 -6.25
N ARG A 216 13.26 11.96 -5.04
CA ARG A 216 11.81 12.02 -4.86
C ARG A 216 11.23 13.33 -5.41
N ALA A 217 11.86 14.47 -5.11
CA ALA A 217 11.47 15.77 -5.66
C ALA A 217 11.53 15.79 -7.20
N ALA A 218 12.59 15.25 -7.81
CA ALA A 218 12.70 15.16 -9.27
C ALA A 218 11.59 14.31 -9.91
N VAL A 219 11.05 13.32 -9.20
CA VAL A 219 9.90 12.53 -9.65
C VAL A 219 8.56 13.26 -9.39
N GLU A 220 8.35 13.87 -8.23
CA GLU A 220 7.15 14.67 -7.94
C GLU A 220 7.02 15.86 -8.93
N ASP A 221 8.11 16.58 -9.22
CA ASP A 221 8.19 17.63 -10.26
C ASP A 221 7.62 17.16 -11.61
N VAL A 222 8.17 16.07 -12.16
CA VAL A 222 7.80 15.58 -13.49
C VAL A 222 6.37 15.02 -13.50
N LEU A 223 5.93 14.36 -12.42
CA LEU A 223 4.55 13.89 -12.28
C LEU A 223 3.54 15.04 -12.18
N GLY A 224 3.89 16.13 -11.49
CA GLY A 224 3.09 17.35 -11.40
C GLY A 224 2.87 17.99 -12.78
N CYS A 225 3.94 18.25 -13.52
CA CYS A 225 3.82 18.80 -14.87
C CYS A 225 3.03 17.88 -15.82
N ILE A 226 3.17 16.54 -15.70
CA ILE A 226 2.37 15.59 -16.48
C ILE A 226 0.88 15.66 -16.09
N ALA A 227 0.56 15.79 -14.80
CA ALA A 227 -0.81 15.94 -14.34
C ALA A 227 -1.48 17.20 -14.90
N GLU A 228 -0.80 18.36 -14.84
CA GLU A 228 -1.28 19.62 -15.42
C GLU A 228 -1.50 19.52 -16.93
N LEU A 229 -0.53 18.93 -17.65
CA LEU A 229 -0.63 18.68 -19.09
C LEU A 229 -1.86 17.83 -19.42
N LEU A 230 -2.09 16.73 -18.70
CA LEU A 230 -3.26 15.87 -18.89
C LEU A 230 -4.58 16.62 -18.57
N GLN A 231 -4.61 17.42 -17.50
CA GLN A 231 -5.76 18.24 -17.14
C GLN A 231 -6.09 19.33 -18.19
N SER A 232 -5.09 19.84 -18.91
CA SER A 232 -5.29 20.82 -19.99
C SER A 232 -6.11 20.27 -21.17
N PHE A 233 -5.97 18.97 -21.45
CA PHE A 233 -6.74 18.27 -22.49
C PHE A 233 -8.16 17.87 -22.04
N LEU A 234 -8.44 17.81 -20.73
CA LEU A 234 -9.78 17.51 -20.22
C LEU A 234 -10.79 18.58 -20.64
N ASP A 235 -12.01 18.15 -21.00
CA ASP A 235 -13.13 19.08 -21.22
C ASP A 235 -13.58 19.77 -19.92
N ALA A 236 -14.31 20.87 -20.06
CA ALA A 236 -14.73 21.70 -18.94
C ALA A 236 -15.61 20.97 -17.91
N ARG A 237 -16.40 19.97 -18.34
CA ARG A 237 -17.28 19.19 -17.46
C ARG A 237 -16.47 18.19 -16.64
N THR A 238 -15.54 17.49 -17.28
CA THR A 238 -14.65 16.52 -16.62
C THR A 238 -13.69 17.22 -15.67
N ARG A 239 -13.19 18.40 -16.03
CA ARG A 239 -12.33 19.23 -15.15
C ARG A 239 -13.10 19.73 -13.91
N ALA A 240 -14.33 20.21 -14.07
CA ALA A 240 -15.16 20.63 -12.95
C ALA A 240 -15.50 19.46 -11.99
N ALA A 241 -15.77 18.27 -12.55
CA ALA A 241 -16.00 17.06 -11.74
C ALA A 241 -14.74 16.65 -10.95
N LEU A 242 -13.55 16.76 -11.55
CA LEU A 242 -12.28 16.47 -10.87
C LEU A 242 -12.00 17.47 -9.73
N GLN A 243 -12.24 18.77 -9.96
CA GLN A 243 -12.09 19.78 -8.91
C GLN A 243 -13.05 19.53 -7.74
N HIS A 244 -14.32 19.23 -8.03
CA HIS A 244 -15.29 18.88 -6.98
C HIS A 244 -14.88 17.62 -6.20
N ALA A 245 -14.23 16.64 -6.85
CA ALA A 245 -13.70 15.45 -6.19
C ALA A 245 -12.49 15.77 -5.28
N SER A 246 -11.61 16.70 -5.67
CA SER A 246 -10.52 17.19 -4.79
C SER A 246 -11.12 17.90 -3.57
N ASN A 247 -11.88 18.98 -3.78
CA ASN A 247 -12.42 19.80 -2.69
C ASN A 247 -13.28 19.00 -1.69
N ALA A 248 -13.97 17.95 -2.15
CA ALA A 248 -14.74 17.05 -1.29
C ALA A 248 -13.85 16.07 -0.49
N ARG A 249 -12.68 15.72 -1.02
CA ARG A 249 -11.66 14.91 -0.34
C ARG A 249 -10.87 15.75 0.68
N ASP A 250 -10.39 16.92 0.28
CA ASP A 250 -9.57 17.79 1.14
C ASP A 250 -10.35 18.14 2.44
N LYS A 251 -11.66 18.35 2.30
CA LYS A 251 -12.63 18.53 3.40
C LYS A 251 -12.92 17.27 4.24
N ALA A 252 -12.70 16.07 3.70
CA ALA A 252 -12.85 14.81 4.43
C ALA A 252 -11.57 14.40 5.18
N ASP A 253 -10.40 14.76 4.65
CA ASP A 253 -9.08 14.55 5.25
C ASP A 253 -8.77 15.58 6.37
N GLY A 254 -9.79 16.30 6.88
CA GLY A 254 -9.72 17.18 8.06
C GLY A 254 -9.11 18.57 7.81
N LEU A 255 -8.60 18.84 6.61
CA LEU A 255 -7.94 20.11 6.29
C LEU A 255 -8.96 21.25 6.21
N SER A 256 -8.73 22.32 6.98
CA SER A 256 -9.46 23.57 6.83
C SER A 256 -9.13 24.20 5.47
N ALA A 257 -10.07 24.97 4.92
CA ALA A 257 -9.88 25.66 3.64
C ALA A 257 -9.03 26.93 3.78
N GLY A 258 -7.81 26.79 4.31
CA GLY A 258 -6.78 27.84 4.29
C GLY A 258 -6.36 28.21 2.87
N PRO A 259 -5.75 29.38 2.65
CA PRO A 259 -5.48 29.95 1.32
C PRO A 259 -4.27 29.30 0.61
N SER A 260 -4.30 27.98 0.39
CA SER A 260 -3.20 27.25 -0.23
C SER A 260 -3.02 27.58 -1.72
N SER A 261 -2.01 28.39 -2.05
CA SER A 261 -1.42 28.59 -3.39
C SER A 261 -2.31 29.21 -4.50
N SER A 262 -3.30 30.04 -4.15
CA SER A 262 -4.31 30.58 -5.08
C SER A 262 -3.83 31.62 -6.13
N ALA A 263 -2.52 31.79 -6.35
CA ALA A 263 -1.99 32.71 -7.37
C ALA A 263 -1.79 32.03 -8.75
N ALA A 264 -0.91 31.04 -8.83
CA ALA A 264 -0.56 30.37 -10.09
C ALA A 264 -1.76 29.60 -10.69
N ALA A 265 -2.51 28.89 -9.84
CA ALA A 265 -3.72 28.18 -10.26
C ALA A 265 -4.79 29.14 -10.84
N ALA A 266 -4.98 30.31 -10.23
CA ALA A 266 -5.95 31.31 -10.69
C ALA A 266 -5.56 31.91 -12.05
N GLN A 267 -4.29 32.30 -12.24
CA GLN A 267 -3.79 32.77 -13.55
C GLN A 267 -3.96 31.71 -14.65
N HIS A 268 -3.99 30.43 -14.30
CA HIS A 268 -4.26 29.35 -15.25
C HIS A 268 -5.73 28.93 -15.40
N GLN A 269 -6.68 29.51 -14.64
CA GLN A 269 -8.12 29.22 -14.74
C GLN A 269 -8.93 30.10 -15.71
N GLN A 270 -8.34 31.13 -16.35
CA GLN A 270 -9.04 31.80 -17.46
C GLN A 270 -9.37 30.78 -18.57
N GLN A 271 -10.66 30.63 -18.87
CA GLN A 271 -11.13 29.79 -19.96
C GLN A 271 -10.63 30.36 -21.29
N ALA A 272 -9.94 29.52 -22.08
CA ALA A 272 -9.46 29.88 -23.40
C ALA A 272 -10.63 30.36 -24.26
N ARG A 273 -10.49 31.54 -24.88
CA ARG A 273 -11.56 32.22 -25.64
C ARG A 273 -11.79 31.59 -27.02
N ASN A 274 -10.93 30.66 -27.44
CA ASN A 274 -11.02 29.89 -28.68
C ASN A 274 -10.11 28.64 -28.65
N ILE A 275 -10.27 27.74 -29.64
CA ILE A 275 -9.50 26.49 -29.77
C ILE A 275 -7.99 26.73 -29.97
N HIS A 276 -7.57 27.81 -30.65
CA HIS A 276 -6.14 28.09 -30.87
C HIS A 276 -5.43 28.45 -29.56
N GLU A 277 -6.09 29.21 -28.69
CA GLU A 277 -5.59 29.54 -27.36
C GLU A 277 -5.52 28.30 -26.44
N ALA A 278 -6.54 27.44 -26.47
CA ALA A 278 -6.51 26.16 -25.73
C ALA A 278 -5.35 25.26 -26.18
N ARG A 279 -5.13 25.14 -27.50
CA ARG A 279 -4.01 24.38 -28.07
C ARG A 279 -2.66 25.01 -27.73
N ARG A 280 -2.53 26.34 -27.79
CA ARG A 280 -1.32 27.08 -27.36
C ARG A 280 -0.96 26.72 -25.92
N LYS A 281 -1.91 26.83 -24.99
CA LYS A 281 -1.70 26.53 -23.56
C LYS A 281 -1.29 25.08 -23.30
N SER A 282 -1.91 24.14 -24.01
CA SER A 282 -1.54 22.71 -23.90
C SER A 282 -0.13 22.43 -24.47
N LEU A 283 0.28 23.16 -25.51
CA LEU A 283 1.64 23.10 -26.07
C LEU A 283 2.68 23.81 -25.18
N GLU A 284 2.28 24.80 -24.39
CA GLU A 284 3.11 25.44 -23.36
C GLU A 284 3.36 24.48 -22.19
N LEU A 285 2.32 23.82 -21.66
CA LEU A 285 2.45 22.77 -20.65
C LEU A 285 3.23 21.53 -21.15
N ASN A 286 3.14 21.20 -22.44
CA ASN A 286 3.95 20.11 -23.00
C ASN A 286 5.43 20.47 -23.12
N ASN A 287 5.76 21.76 -23.28
CA ASN A 287 7.15 22.23 -23.15
C ASN A 287 7.57 22.20 -21.68
N LEU A 288 6.71 22.58 -20.73
CA LEU A 288 7.02 22.53 -19.29
C LEU A 288 7.42 21.11 -18.85
N VAL A 289 6.64 20.07 -19.19
CA VAL A 289 7.04 18.67 -18.93
C VAL A 289 8.41 18.34 -19.55
N TRP A 290 8.63 18.78 -20.78
CA TRP A 290 9.88 18.54 -21.51
C TRP A 290 11.09 19.22 -20.84
N GLU A 291 10.91 20.46 -20.40
CA GLU A 291 11.93 21.33 -19.80
C GLU A 291 12.22 20.92 -18.35
N THR A 292 11.21 20.51 -17.58
CA THR A 292 11.36 19.86 -16.26
C THR A 292 12.11 18.52 -16.37
N CYS A 293 11.90 17.72 -17.43
CA CYS A 293 12.76 16.56 -17.68
C CYS A 293 14.22 16.99 -17.99
N ALA A 294 14.43 18.05 -18.78
CA ALA A 294 15.76 18.53 -19.14
C ALA A 294 16.56 19.07 -17.93
N LYS A 295 15.90 19.69 -16.96
CA LYS A 295 16.43 20.13 -15.66
C LYS A 295 17.17 18.99 -14.91
N TYR A 296 16.74 17.74 -15.08
CA TYR A 296 17.31 16.56 -14.39
C TYR A 296 18.16 15.63 -15.26
N ILE A 297 18.01 15.65 -16.60
CA ILE A 297 18.76 14.79 -17.54
C ILE A 297 20.25 15.21 -17.66
N GLY A 298 20.55 16.50 -17.54
CA GLY A 298 21.90 17.03 -17.74
C GLY A 298 22.86 16.81 -16.56
N LYS A 299 24.13 17.20 -16.77
CA LYS A 299 25.18 17.18 -15.73
C LYS A 299 25.39 18.57 -15.12
N ARG A 300 25.66 18.61 -13.81
CA ARG A 300 26.19 19.77 -13.09
C ARG A 300 27.55 20.19 -13.64
N ALA A 301 27.95 21.42 -13.32
CA ALA A 301 29.34 21.82 -13.36
C ALA A 301 30.16 21.06 -12.29
N ALA A 302 31.49 21.10 -12.40
CA ALA A 302 32.39 20.35 -11.50
C ALA A 302 32.44 20.90 -10.06
N ASP A 303 31.84 22.06 -9.82
CA ASP A 303 31.62 22.70 -8.52
C ASP A 303 30.24 22.37 -7.91
N GLY A 304 29.42 21.56 -8.59
CA GLY A 304 28.07 21.22 -8.17
C GLY A 304 26.98 22.22 -8.57
N SER A 305 27.33 23.36 -9.20
CA SER A 305 26.38 24.39 -9.61
C SER A 305 25.51 23.98 -10.82
N ALA A 306 24.39 24.70 -10.99
CA ALA A 306 23.41 24.41 -12.03
C ALA A 306 23.84 24.97 -13.41
N THR A 307 24.05 24.07 -14.38
CA THR A 307 24.54 24.46 -15.71
C THR A 307 23.39 25.00 -16.58
N THR A 308 23.44 26.26 -17.00
CA THR A 308 22.44 26.78 -17.96
C THR A 308 22.73 26.29 -19.37
N VAL A 309 21.86 25.45 -19.93
CA VAL A 309 21.94 24.94 -21.30
C VAL A 309 20.84 25.57 -22.16
N THR A 310 21.20 26.12 -23.32
CA THR A 310 20.20 26.58 -24.31
C THR A 310 19.76 25.41 -25.18
N HIS A 311 18.52 24.96 -25.03
CA HIS A 311 17.94 23.88 -25.81
C HIS A 311 16.90 24.40 -26.82
N VAL A 312 16.63 23.64 -27.88
CA VAL A 312 15.51 23.90 -28.80
C VAL A 312 14.34 22.99 -28.38
N ASN A 313 13.28 23.57 -27.83
CA ASN A 313 12.14 22.80 -27.31
C ASN A 313 11.28 22.20 -28.47
N PRO A 314 10.30 21.32 -28.18
CA PRO A 314 9.58 20.54 -29.21
C PRO A 314 8.86 21.37 -30.28
N ASN A 315 8.61 22.65 -29.99
CA ASN A 315 7.91 23.58 -30.87
C ASN A 315 8.88 24.46 -31.70
N GLY A 316 10.19 24.34 -31.48
CA GLY A 316 11.24 25.06 -32.21
C GLY A 316 11.80 26.30 -31.48
N ASN A 317 11.29 26.62 -30.29
CA ASN A 317 11.75 27.79 -29.52
C ASN A 317 13.07 27.47 -28.81
N LYS A 318 13.99 28.45 -28.76
CA LYS A 318 15.21 28.37 -27.95
C LYS A 318 14.90 28.77 -26.52
N VAL A 319 15.03 27.84 -25.58
CA VAL A 319 14.80 28.07 -24.14
C VAL A 319 16.09 27.79 -23.37
N LYS A 320 16.38 28.62 -22.36
CA LYS A 320 17.47 28.40 -21.41
C LYS A 320 16.93 27.53 -20.27
N VAL A 321 17.41 26.30 -20.15
CA VAL A 321 17.07 25.41 -19.04
C VAL A 321 18.25 25.37 -18.07
N GLN A 322 18.00 25.64 -16.79
CA GLN A 322 18.97 25.36 -15.74
C GLN A 322 18.97 23.85 -15.46
N VAL A 323 20.08 23.20 -15.75
CA VAL A 323 20.32 21.80 -15.38
C VAL A 323 20.70 21.78 -13.90
N LYS A 324 19.77 21.35 -13.02
CA LYS A 324 20.15 20.95 -11.66
C LYS A 324 20.89 19.61 -11.74
N GLY A 325 20.25 18.56 -12.28
CA GLY A 325 20.82 17.20 -12.34
C GLY A 325 20.99 16.55 -10.95
N LEU A 326 20.86 15.22 -10.88
CA LEU A 326 20.97 14.49 -9.61
C LEU A 326 22.43 14.41 -9.11
N SER A 327 22.66 14.59 -7.81
CA SER A 327 24.00 14.36 -7.21
C SER A 327 24.49 12.93 -7.46
N ARG A 328 25.80 12.72 -7.66
CA ARG A 328 26.34 11.41 -8.07
C ARG A 328 26.80 10.56 -6.90
N ASP A 329 27.46 11.17 -5.92
CA ASP A 329 27.88 10.52 -4.68
C ASP A 329 27.12 11.10 -3.48
N ASN A 330 26.89 10.27 -2.46
CA ASN A 330 25.96 10.58 -1.37
C ASN A 330 26.57 11.55 -0.34
N LEU A 331 27.88 11.43 -0.10
CA LEU A 331 28.63 12.40 0.70
C LEU A 331 28.66 13.78 0.02
N GLU A 332 28.74 13.83 -1.32
CA GLU A 332 28.56 15.07 -2.06
C GLU A 332 27.11 15.58 -1.95
N ALA A 333 26.10 14.70 -1.92
CA ALA A 333 24.70 15.09 -1.76
C ALA A 333 24.42 15.73 -0.39
N SER A 334 24.85 15.13 0.72
CA SER A 334 24.70 15.74 2.05
C SER A 334 25.47 17.06 2.15
N LYS A 335 26.73 17.08 1.69
CA LYS A 335 27.52 18.32 1.60
C LYS A 335 26.84 19.40 0.76
N ARG A 336 26.14 19.05 -0.32
CA ARG A 336 25.46 20.03 -1.18
C ARG A 336 24.14 20.52 -0.61
N ILE A 337 23.41 19.72 0.16
CA ILE A 337 22.24 20.23 0.92
C ILE A 337 22.70 21.17 2.01
N TRP A 338 23.77 20.82 2.74
CA TRP A 338 24.42 21.73 3.67
C TRP A 338 24.78 23.07 3.01
N GLN A 339 25.39 23.03 1.82
CA GLN A 339 25.71 24.24 1.04
C GLN A 339 24.48 25.00 0.49
N GLU A 340 23.39 24.31 0.14
CA GLU A 340 22.13 24.96 -0.28
C GLU A 340 21.41 25.61 0.93
N ARG A 341 21.49 25.04 2.14
CA ARG A 341 21.00 25.68 3.39
C ARG A 341 21.86 26.89 3.80
N VAL A 342 23.19 26.76 3.77
CA VAL A 342 24.12 27.87 4.06
C VAL A 342 24.07 29.01 3.03
N ALA A 343 23.48 28.77 1.84
CA ALA A 343 23.11 29.85 0.94
C ALA A 343 21.87 30.59 1.47
N ILE A 344 20.75 29.89 1.68
CA ILE A 344 19.49 30.48 2.18
C ILE A 344 19.70 31.27 3.49
N MET A 345 20.43 30.70 4.45
CA MET A 345 20.74 31.37 5.72
C MET A 345 21.72 32.55 5.58
N ARG A 346 22.52 32.61 4.49
CA ARG A 346 23.29 33.81 4.16
C ARG A 346 22.40 34.86 3.53
N ASP A 347 21.56 34.45 2.59
CA ASP A 347 20.72 35.36 1.81
C ASP A 347 19.77 36.13 2.77
N GLY A 348 19.07 35.45 3.68
CA GLY A 348 18.25 36.11 4.71
C GLY A 348 19.06 36.93 5.75
N LEU A 349 20.30 36.54 6.03
CA LEU A 349 21.21 37.29 6.91
C LEU A 349 21.83 38.50 6.21
N ASP A 350 21.89 38.53 4.88
CA ASP A 350 22.27 39.70 4.08
C ASP A 350 21.03 40.61 3.86
N GLU A 351 19.83 40.06 3.70
CA GLU A 351 18.55 40.81 3.76
C GLU A 351 18.40 41.58 5.10
N MET A 352 18.74 40.96 6.25
CA MET A 352 18.83 41.67 7.55
C MET A 352 19.78 42.88 7.52
N LYS A 353 20.91 42.79 6.81
CA LYS A 353 21.89 43.88 6.72
C LYS A 353 21.45 44.99 5.78
N GLU A 354 20.71 44.65 4.73
CA GLU A 354 20.13 45.62 3.80
C GLU A 354 18.97 46.38 4.47
N ALA A 355 18.13 45.69 5.28
CA ALA A 355 17.14 46.34 6.13
C ALA A 355 17.79 47.28 7.16
N ALA A 356 18.72 46.77 7.97
CA ALA A 356 19.45 47.56 8.99
C ALA A 356 20.42 48.64 8.44
N ALA A 357 20.45 48.84 7.11
CA ALA A 357 21.16 49.90 6.42
C ALA A 357 20.22 50.86 5.65
N ALA A 358 18.95 50.53 5.48
CA ALA A 358 17.94 51.44 4.92
C ALA A 358 17.54 52.52 5.93
N ASP A 359 17.47 52.17 7.22
CA ASP A 359 17.12 53.06 8.34
C ASP A 359 18.09 54.25 8.56
N ASP A 360 19.27 54.26 7.94
CA ASP A 360 20.29 55.32 8.09
C ASP A 360 20.14 56.48 7.07
N ASP A 361 19.28 56.35 6.05
CA ASP A 361 19.23 57.26 4.88
C ASP A 361 17.98 58.19 4.81
N ASP A 362 16.99 58.06 5.71
CA ASP A 362 15.71 58.82 5.67
C ASP A 362 15.38 59.56 6.99
N ASP A 363 16.11 60.65 7.26
CA ASP A 363 15.92 61.53 8.42
C ASP A 363 16.03 63.00 7.95
N GLY A 364 14.90 63.67 7.65
CA GLY A 364 14.91 65.04 7.09
C GLY A 364 13.58 65.74 6.70
N ASP A 365 13.04 66.51 7.64
CA ASP A 365 12.21 67.74 7.50
C ASP A 365 10.74 67.70 6.96
N ASP A 366 9.79 67.66 7.92
CA ASP A 366 8.75 68.67 8.24
C ASP A 366 7.51 69.03 7.33
N ASP A 367 6.34 69.01 8.02
CA ASP A 367 5.21 69.99 8.10
C ASP A 367 4.03 70.16 7.09
N ASP A 368 2.82 70.20 7.70
CA ASP A 368 1.60 71.04 7.51
C ASP A 368 0.67 71.03 6.26
N ASP A 369 -0.41 70.23 6.38
CA ASP A 369 -1.86 70.58 6.45
C ASP A 369 -2.72 71.36 5.38
N GLU A 370 -3.97 70.87 5.27
CA GLU A 370 -5.29 71.40 4.77
C GLU A 370 -5.51 72.31 3.50
N GLU A 371 -6.38 71.82 2.58
CA GLU A 371 -7.76 72.32 2.28
C GLU A 371 -8.22 72.42 0.77
N ALA A 372 -9.48 72.03 0.53
CA ALA A 372 -10.44 72.58 -0.46
C ALA A 372 -10.17 72.57 -2.00
N ALA A 373 -10.13 71.37 -2.59
CA ALA A 373 -10.79 70.95 -3.85
C ALA A 373 -11.12 71.98 -4.98
N ARG A 374 -10.48 71.84 -6.17
CA ARG A 374 -11.04 72.23 -7.50
C ARG A 374 -10.27 71.67 -8.72
N SER A 375 -10.72 70.56 -9.30
CA SER A 375 -10.18 70.02 -10.57
C SER A 375 -10.65 70.82 -11.80
N PRO A 376 -9.82 70.96 -12.86
CA PRO A 376 -10.30 70.54 -14.19
C PRO A 376 -9.22 70.05 -15.20
N ARG A 377 -9.54 68.91 -15.86
CA ARG A 377 -9.08 68.46 -17.20
C ARG A 377 -7.59 68.09 -17.39
N HIS A 378 -7.25 66.81 -17.45
CA HIS A 378 -7.31 65.92 -18.65
C HIS A 378 -6.37 66.28 -19.81
N LEU A 379 -5.27 65.51 -19.93
CA LEU A 379 -5.30 64.21 -20.61
C LEU A 379 -4.66 63.18 -19.65
N GLY A 380 -5.11 61.92 -19.46
CA GLY A 380 -6.25 61.19 -20.04
C GLY A 380 -5.82 60.21 -21.16
N GLY A 381 -5.93 58.89 -21.01
CA GLY A 381 -6.48 58.09 -19.88
C GLY A 381 -6.33 56.58 -20.15
N ASP A 382 -6.71 55.64 -19.27
CA ASP A 382 -7.39 55.74 -17.96
C ASP A 382 -6.82 54.66 -17.00
N ALA A 383 -7.06 54.81 -15.69
CA ALA A 383 -6.58 53.91 -14.63
C ALA A 383 -7.67 53.64 -13.57
N ASP A 384 -7.46 52.65 -12.72
CA ASP A 384 -8.04 52.50 -11.37
C ASP A 384 -6.94 51.88 -10.50
N ASP A 385 -6.51 52.58 -9.45
CA ASP A 385 -5.45 52.16 -8.52
C ASP A 385 -6.05 51.51 -7.26
N LEU A 386 -5.23 50.71 -6.55
CA LEU A 386 -5.41 50.44 -5.13
C LEU A 386 -4.06 50.58 -4.42
N ASP A 387 -4.14 51.07 -3.18
CA ASP A 387 -3.02 51.62 -2.43
C ASP A 387 -2.22 50.54 -1.67
N LEU A 388 -0.93 50.82 -1.43
CA LEU A 388 0.03 50.01 -0.67
C LEU A 388 1.05 50.89 0.08
N GLY A 389 0.76 52.18 0.32
CA GLY A 389 1.72 53.14 0.86
C GLY A 389 1.89 53.15 2.39
N GLU A 390 0.85 52.84 3.17
CA GLU A 390 0.81 53.18 4.62
C GLU A 390 1.18 52.06 5.60
N GLU A 391 1.36 50.81 5.16
CA GLU A 391 1.71 49.68 6.06
C GLU A 391 3.23 49.43 6.24
N LEU A 392 4.09 50.27 5.65
CA LEU A 392 5.56 50.08 5.62
C LEU A 392 6.38 51.13 6.38
N SER A 393 5.78 52.24 6.80
CA SER A 393 6.43 53.32 7.56
C SER A 393 6.23 53.21 9.09
N ALA A 394 5.73 52.07 9.57
CA ALA A 394 5.35 51.84 10.97
C ALA A 394 6.22 50.77 11.69
N LEU A 395 7.39 50.43 11.12
CA LEU A 395 8.38 49.55 11.77
C LEU A 395 9.40 50.40 12.56
N PRO A 396 9.80 49.99 13.78
CA PRO A 396 10.78 50.72 14.57
C PRO A 396 12.20 50.56 13.98
N THR A 397 12.94 51.66 13.89
CA THR A 397 14.29 51.67 13.32
C THR A 397 15.34 51.14 14.31
N LEU A 398 16.28 50.32 13.83
CA LEU A 398 17.19 49.59 14.70
C LEU A 398 18.28 50.49 15.32
N SER A 399 18.44 50.42 16.64
CA SER A 399 19.44 51.22 17.36
C SER A 399 20.88 50.83 17.01
N VAL A 400 21.82 51.73 17.32
CA VAL A 400 23.27 51.50 17.15
C VAL A 400 23.75 50.28 17.98
N GLY A 401 23.08 49.97 19.09
CA GLY A 401 23.34 48.77 19.90
C GLY A 401 22.93 47.50 19.16
N GLU A 402 21.68 47.42 18.73
CA GLU A 402 21.13 46.25 18.02
C GLU A 402 21.88 45.97 16.71
N ARG A 403 22.19 47.02 15.93
CA ARG A 403 22.97 46.89 14.69
C ARG A 403 24.40 46.37 14.96
N ALA A 404 24.99 46.68 16.11
CA ALA A 404 26.24 46.07 16.55
C ALA A 404 26.06 44.61 17.03
N ARG A 405 24.96 44.29 17.73
CA ARG A 405 24.63 42.93 18.19
C ARG A 405 24.36 41.96 17.02
N LEU A 406 23.56 42.37 16.04
CA LEU A 406 23.30 41.63 14.78
C LEU A 406 24.59 41.31 14.01
N SER A 407 25.51 42.27 13.91
CA SER A 407 26.81 42.08 13.26
C SER A 407 27.68 41.02 13.97
N GLN A 408 27.59 40.90 15.30
CA GLN A 408 28.29 39.85 16.04
C GLN A 408 27.64 38.48 15.86
N LEU A 409 26.31 38.38 16.02
CA LEU A 409 25.53 37.14 15.75
C LEU A 409 25.80 36.58 14.35
N SER A 410 25.80 37.45 13.33
CA SER A 410 26.12 37.12 11.94
C SER A 410 27.47 36.40 11.76
N ASN A 411 28.47 36.75 12.59
CA ASN A 411 29.78 36.09 12.55
C ASN A 411 29.79 34.73 13.26
N LEU A 412 28.97 34.53 14.32
CA LEU A 412 28.85 33.27 15.05
C LEU A 412 28.10 32.20 14.24
N VAL A 413 26.96 32.56 13.66
CA VAL A 413 26.16 31.70 12.76
C VAL A 413 27.04 31.19 11.61
N ARG A 414 27.93 32.04 11.07
CA ARG A 414 28.90 31.66 10.04
C ARG A 414 29.99 30.68 10.54
N ILE A 415 30.35 30.70 11.82
CA ILE A 415 31.37 29.79 12.40
C ILE A 415 30.78 28.38 12.56
N GLY A 416 29.64 28.22 13.23
CA GLY A 416 28.96 26.93 13.30
C GLY A 416 28.53 26.43 11.92
N SER A 417 28.20 27.33 11.00
CA SER A 417 27.94 26.97 9.59
C SER A 417 29.15 26.40 8.81
N MET A 418 30.36 26.42 9.37
CA MET A 418 31.52 25.72 8.83
C MET A 418 31.90 24.47 9.66
N LEU A 419 31.31 24.31 10.85
CA LEU A 419 31.66 23.26 11.80
C LEU A 419 31.32 21.87 11.26
N HIS A 420 30.06 21.63 10.88
CA HIS A 420 29.61 20.33 10.39
C HIS A 420 30.39 19.90 9.12
N GLU A 421 30.63 20.81 8.17
CA GLU A 421 31.44 20.49 6.97
C GLU A 421 32.91 20.14 7.34
N ASN A 422 33.46 20.75 8.39
CA ASN A 422 34.83 20.48 8.85
C ASN A 422 34.94 19.18 9.67
N VAL A 423 33.93 18.86 10.49
CA VAL A 423 33.78 17.56 11.16
C VAL A 423 33.75 16.43 10.11
N LEU A 424 32.91 16.55 9.08
CA LEU A 424 32.81 15.55 8.00
C LEU A 424 34.13 15.43 7.22
N LYS A 425 34.84 16.54 6.93
CA LYS A 425 36.19 16.50 6.32
C LYS A 425 37.19 15.74 7.20
N ALA A 426 37.17 15.94 8.52
CA ALA A 426 38.07 15.27 9.46
C ALA A 426 37.80 13.75 9.50
N ILE A 427 36.53 13.34 9.59
CA ILE A 427 36.11 11.93 9.55
C ILE A 427 36.53 11.25 8.23
N VAL A 428 36.36 11.94 7.10
CA VAL A 428 36.81 11.41 5.78
C VAL A 428 38.33 11.33 5.70
N ALA A 429 39.07 12.33 6.21
CA ALA A 429 40.54 12.34 6.21
C ALA A 429 41.16 11.27 7.12
N ALA A 430 40.46 10.84 8.17
CA ALA A 430 40.89 9.80 9.11
C ALA A 430 40.78 8.35 8.56
N HIS A 431 40.49 8.16 7.26
CA HIS A 431 40.18 6.87 6.66
C HIS A 431 41.27 5.79 6.88
N GLY A 432 40.95 4.81 7.72
CA GLY A 432 41.82 3.73 8.13
C GLY A 432 41.20 2.93 9.28
N ARG A 433 42.01 2.22 10.07
CA ARG A 433 41.53 1.49 11.27
C ARG A 433 41.05 2.39 12.42
N ALA A 434 41.02 3.72 12.26
CA ALA A 434 40.62 4.65 13.31
C ALA A 434 39.11 4.96 13.33
N THR A 435 38.39 4.77 12.23
CA THR A 435 36.98 5.20 12.09
C THR A 435 35.95 4.10 12.39
N SER A 436 36.35 2.96 12.96
CA SER A 436 35.43 1.82 13.18
C SER A 436 34.45 2.00 14.34
N ASP A 437 34.75 2.92 15.27
CA ASP A 437 34.10 3.04 16.59
C ASP A 437 33.22 4.30 16.70
N LEU A 438 33.00 5.03 15.60
CA LEU A 438 32.12 6.20 15.52
C LEU A 438 30.79 5.79 14.89
N ASP A 439 29.68 6.13 15.54
CA ASP A 439 28.38 6.08 14.87
C ASP A 439 28.25 7.29 13.92
N LEU A 440 27.61 7.06 12.79
CA LEU A 440 27.37 8.02 11.73
C LEU A 440 25.87 8.25 11.50
N ASP A 441 24.99 7.64 12.31
CA ASP A 441 23.68 8.22 12.63
C ASP A 441 23.85 9.37 13.62
N GLU A 442 24.50 9.14 14.76
CA GLU A 442 24.67 10.14 15.81
C GLU A 442 25.32 11.44 15.30
N VAL A 443 26.24 11.36 14.34
CA VAL A 443 26.85 12.54 13.69
C VAL A 443 25.89 13.26 12.73
N ASP A 444 24.93 12.57 12.11
CA ASP A 444 23.89 13.14 11.23
C ASP A 444 22.71 13.70 12.06
N ASP A 445 22.43 13.12 13.23
CA ASP A 445 21.42 13.57 14.19
C ASP A 445 21.90 14.76 15.04
N LEU A 446 23.11 14.71 15.64
CA LEU A 446 23.75 15.88 16.28
C LEU A 446 24.03 17.00 15.25
N GLY A 447 24.36 16.62 14.01
CA GLY A 447 24.47 17.55 12.89
C GLY A 447 23.15 18.25 12.54
N ARG A 448 22.01 17.64 12.85
CA ARG A 448 20.66 18.21 12.65
C ARG A 448 20.21 19.06 13.84
N GLN A 449 20.50 18.66 15.07
CA GLN A 449 20.27 19.50 16.26
C GLN A 449 21.05 20.83 16.15
N LEU A 450 22.24 20.81 15.54
CA LEU A 450 23.00 22.02 15.19
C LEU A 450 22.37 22.85 14.05
N GLU A 451 21.56 22.25 13.17
CA GLU A 451 20.76 23.00 12.19
C GLU A 451 19.51 23.63 12.84
N GLU A 452 18.77 22.84 13.63
CA GLU A 452 17.53 23.23 14.29
C GLU A 452 17.74 24.40 15.27
N ALA A 453 18.72 24.29 16.18
CA ALA A 453 19.09 25.38 17.09
C ALA A 453 19.73 26.61 16.38
N GLN A 454 20.16 26.48 15.12
CA GLN A 454 20.64 27.62 14.32
C GLN A 454 19.48 28.37 13.65
N ASP A 455 18.49 27.63 13.14
CA ASP A 455 17.26 28.19 12.57
C ASP A 455 16.47 28.93 13.67
N GLU A 456 16.38 28.38 14.89
CA GLU A 456 15.76 29.02 16.08
C GLU A 456 16.45 30.32 16.51
N LEU A 457 17.79 30.33 16.59
CA LEU A 457 18.58 31.54 16.90
C LEU A 457 18.38 32.65 15.85
N VAL A 458 18.23 32.28 14.58
CA VAL A 458 17.96 33.25 13.51
C VAL A 458 16.53 33.77 13.58
N ALA A 459 15.55 32.94 13.94
CA ALA A 459 14.16 33.36 14.11
C ALA A 459 13.98 34.30 15.31
N ALA A 460 14.53 33.96 16.48
CA ALA A 460 14.47 34.81 17.68
C ALA A 460 15.15 36.18 17.46
N ALA A 461 16.23 36.22 16.67
CA ALA A 461 16.92 37.46 16.31
C ALA A 461 16.25 38.28 15.18
N LEU A 462 15.23 37.73 14.51
CA LEU A 462 14.46 38.38 13.45
C LEU A 462 13.10 38.89 13.93
N TYR A 463 12.42 38.10 14.76
CA TYR A 463 10.98 38.24 15.04
C TYR A 463 10.65 38.30 16.54
N GLY A 464 11.64 38.18 17.43
CA GLY A 464 11.38 38.00 18.86
C GLY A 464 10.84 36.61 19.20
N GLU A 465 10.33 36.42 20.42
CA GLU A 465 9.95 35.10 20.92
C GLU A 465 8.52 34.70 20.52
N GLU A 466 7.57 35.65 20.59
CA GLU A 466 6.14 35.40 20.26
C GLU A 466 5.89 35.21 18.76
N ASP A 467 6.33 36.15 17.90
CA ASP A 467 6.11 36.05 16.44
C ASP A 467 6.96 34.96 15.77
N ALA A 468 8.04 34.50 16.42
CA ALA A 468 8.75 33.28 16.01
C ALA A 468 8.02 31.98 16.41
N GLY A 469 7.04 32.05 17.32
CA GLY A 469 6.25 30.90 17.79
C GLY A 469 7.02 29.96 18.71
N ILE A 470 7.91 30.48 19.56
CA ILE A 470 8.76 29.69 20.47
C ILE A 470 8.08 29.59 21.84
N GLU A 471 7.41 28.46 22.13
CA GLU A 471 6.72 28.25 23.41
C GLU A 471 7.70 28.07 24.59
N GLU A 472 7.45 28.77 25.70
CA GLU A 472 8.28 28.70 26.91
C GLU A 472 7.94 27.47 27.78
N LEU A 473 8.94 26.65 28.07
CA LEU A 473 8.82 25.52 29.00
C LEU A 473 9.12 25.97 30.44
N ASP A 474 8.05 26.25 31.18
CA ASP A 474 8.09 26.49 32.62
C ASP A 474 8.66 25.29 33.39
N LEU A 475 9.57 25.57 34.32
CA LEU A 475 10.26 24.62 35.18
C LEU A 475 10.29 25.16 36.63
N GLY A 476 9.11 25.30 37.22
CA GLY A 476 8.96 25.54 38.65
C GLY A 476 9.42 24.32 39.48
N ASP A 477 10.22 24.58 40.51
CA ASP A 477 10.34 23.77 41.72
C ASP A 477 9.84 24.65 42.88
N ASP A 478 8.95 24.09 43.72
CA ASP A 478 8.37 24.73 44.91
C ASP A 478 9.26 24.57 46.17
N ASP A 479 8.73 25.04 47.30
CA ASP A 479 9.01 24.67 48.71
C ASP A 479 10.04 25.48 49.54
N ASP A 480 9.48 25.97 50.67
CA ASP A 480 10.03 26.14 52.02
C ASP A 480 10.85 27.40 52.44
N ASP A 481 10.09 28.41 52.88
CA ASP A 481 9.97 28.87 54.30
C ASP A 481 10.81 30.02 54.92
N ASP A 482 10.07 30.83 55.69
CA ASP A 482 10.38 31.58 56.94
C ASP A 482 11.40 32.77 56.93
N ASP A 483 11.17 33.92 57.59
CA ASP A 483 9.99 34.36 58.39
C ASP A 483 9.97 35.91 58.63
N ASP A 484 8.92 36.38 59.33
CA ASP A 484 8.79 37.60 60.16
C ASP A 484 8.78 39.03 59.53
N ASP A 485 7.54 39.55 59.42
CA ASP A 485 7.02 40.73 60.17
C ASP A 485 6.99 42.19 59.62
N ASP A 486 5.81 42.79 59.85
CA ASP A 486 5.45 44.19 60.18
C ASP A 486 5.68 45.33 59.14
N ASP A 487 4.74 46.26 58.90
CA ASP A 487 3.37 46.42 59.43
C ASP A 487 2.50 47.41 58.58
N ASP A 488 1.20 47.48 58.92
CA ASP A 488 0.24 48.61 58.82
C ASP A 488 -0.21 49.27 57.47
N ASP A 489 -1.54 49.18 57.27
CA ASP A 489 -2.53 50.29 57.05
C ASP A 489 -3.25 50.60 55.70
N ASP A 490 -4.57 50.82 55.89
CA ASP A 490 -5.60 51.62 55.18
C ASP A 490 -6.30 51.22 53.84
N ASP A 491 -7.62 50.96 53.99
CA ASP A 491 -8.81 51.39 53.21
C ASP A 491 -9.14 50.91 51.76
N ASP A 492 -10.03 49.90 51.69
CA ASP A 492 -11.34 49.80 50.99
C ASP A 492 -11.63 50.31 49.53
N ASP A 493 -12.25 49.38 48.76
CA ASP A 493 -13.35 49.50 47.77
C ASP A 493 -13.16 49.92 46.27
N ASP A 494 -13.49 48.93 45.42
CA ASP A 494 -14.28 48.96 44.14
C ASP A 494 -13.58 49.05 42.74
N ASP A 495 -13.30 47.86 42.19
CA ASP A 495 -13.33 47.40 40.78
C ASP A 495 -12.90 48.31 39.60
N GLY A 496 -11.81 47.90 38.92
CA GLY A 496 -11.47 48.37 37.56
C GLY A 496 -10.26 47.65 36.94
N GLN A 497 -10.49 46.63 36.09
CA GLN A 497 -9.42 45.85 35.44
C GLN A 497 -8.68 46.64 34.34
N GLY A 498 -7.34 46.56 34.34
CA GLY A 498 -6.49 47.09 33.28
C GLY A 498 -5.00 46.77 33.47
N HIS A 499 -4.54 45.65 32.89
CA HIS A 499 -3.11 45.38 32.75
C HIS A 499 -2.55 46.03 31.47
N ALA A 500 -1.40 46.68 31.59
CA ALA A 500 -0.57 47.14 30.47
C ALA A 500 0.90 47.28 30.93
N ALA A 501 1.83 47.22 29.97
CA ALA A 501 3.27 47.51 30.09
C ALA A 501 4.15 46.55 30.92
N VAL A 502 4.54 45.43 30.31
CA VAL A 502 5.94 44.91 30.31
C VAL A 502 6.20 44.31 28.93
N GLU A 503 7.00 44.94 28.08
CA GLU A 503 7.16 44.52 26.66
C GLU A 503 8.61 44.63 26.13
N GLU A 504 9.52 45.25 26.89
CA GLU A 504 10.87 45.61 26.44
C GLU A 504 11.97 44.58 26.86
N GLY A 505 11.57 43.35 27.19
CA GLY A 505 12.46 42.34 27.80
C GLY A 505 12.55 40.97 27.09
N SER A 506 11.67 40.65 26.14
CA SER A 506 11.58 39.30 25.55
C SER A 506 12.75 38.98 24.60
N ILE A 507 12.98 39.82 23.59
CA ILE A 507 13.83 39.48 22.43
C ILE A 507 15.27 39.17 22.85
N GLU A 508 15.88 39.99 23.70
CA GLU A 508 17.28 39.78 24.09
C GLU A 508 17.45 38.57 25.04
N ALA A 509 16.41 38.20 25.80
CA ALA A 509 16.41 36.97 26.58
C ALA A 509 16.31 35.74 25.65
N ALA A 510 15.37 35.76 24.68
CA ALA A 510 15.21 34.72 23.66
C ALA A 510 16.48 34.48 22.84
N VAL A 511 17.17 35.56 22.44
CA VAL A 511 18.44 35.51 21.70
C VAL A 511 19.58 34.90 22.53
N LEU A 512 19.63 35.12 23.85
CA LEU A 512 20.58 34.41 24.72
C LEU A 512 20.21 32.92 24.88
N ARG A 513 18.92 32.63 25.09
CA ARG A 513 18.34 31.27 25.25
C ARG A 513 18.73 30.39 24.06
N THR A 514 18.43 30.86 22.85
CA THR A 514 18.72 30.19 21.57
C THR A 514 20.20 30.16 21.22
N LEU A 515 20.97 31.23 21.49
CA LEU A 515 22.43 31.21 21.26
C LEU A 515 23.12 30.16 22.12
N GLN A 516 22.64 29.97 23.35
CA GLN A 516 23.17 28.97 24.26
C GLN A 516 22.84 27.54 23.81
N GLN A 517 21.61 27.29 23.34
CA GLN A 517 21.21 26.02 22.72
C GLN A 517 22.08 25.72 21.48
N TYR A 518 22.27 26.69 20.59
CA TYR A 518 23.12 26.58 19.39
C TYR A 518 24.58 26.21 19.72
N VAL A 519 25.18 26.88 20.71
CA VAL A 519 26.56 26.59 21.13
C VAL A 519 26.67 25.26 21.88
N ARG A 520 25.65 24.85 22.65
CA ARG A 520 25.60 23.52 23.29
C ARG A 520 25.51 22.39 22.24
N ALA A 521 24.69 22.54 21.20
CA ALA A 521 24.61 21.60 20.07
C ALA A 521 25.95 21.51 19.30
N ALA A 522 26.59 22.65 19.03
CA ALA A 522 27.91 22.70 18.40
C ALA A 522 28.98 21.97 19.24
N ALA A 523 28.98 22.18 20.57
CA ALA A 523 29.87 21.51 21.50
C ALA A 523 29.63 19.98 21.56
N ALA A 524 28.37 19.54 21.57
CA ALA A 524 28.00 18.12 21.59
C ALA A 524 28.49 17.37 20.34
N LEU A 525 28.27 17.92 19.13
CA LEU A 525 28.76 17.34 17.88
C LEU A 525 30.29 17.19 17.87
N VAL A 526 31.02 18.18 18.41
CA VAL A 526 32.49 18.15 18.50
C VAL A 526 32.98 17.18 19.56
N SER A 527 32.36 17.13 20.76
CA SER A 527 32.71 16.14 21.77
C SER A 527 32.52 14.73 21.22
N TYR A 528 31.36 14.42 20.63
CA TYR A 528 31.07 13.07 20.14
C TYR A 528 32.15 12.54 19.18
N VAL A 529 32.59 13.35 18.21
CA VAL A 529 33.57 12.94 17.19
C VAL A 529 35.02 12.89 17.73
N SER A 530 35.36 13.76 18.69
CA SER A 530 36.72 13.87 19.23
C SER A 530 36.97 13.03 20.48
N GLY A 531 35.93 12.71 21.26
CA GLY A 531 36.02 12.12 22.59
C GLY A 531 36.51 13.10 23.66
N ASN A 532 36.19 14.39 23.54
CA ASN A 532 36.56 15.42 24.52
C ASN A 532 35.35 16.27 24.91
N ASP A 533 34.88 16.12 26.15
CA ASP A 533 33.71 16.80 26.70
C ASP A 533 33.99 18.24 27.20
N GLU A 534 35.26 18.65 27.27
CA GLU A 534 35.69 20.01 27.64
C GLU A 534 34.90 21.16 26.95
N PRO A 535 34.49 21.07 25.66
CA PRO A 535 33.66 22.10 25.04
C PRO A 535 32.25 22.20 25.64
N VAL A 536 31.66 21.07 26.08
CA VAL A 536 30.32 21.01 26.67
C VAL A 536 30.36 21.54 28.10
N GLU A 537 31.32 21.06 28.91
CA GLU A 537 31.57 21.56 30.27
C GLU A 537 31.76 23.09 30.29
N LYS A 538 32.39 23.66 29.25
CA LYS A 538 32.56 25.12 29.08
C LYS A 538 31.28 25.88 28.75
N VAL A 539 30.26 25.25 28.15
CA VAL A 539 28.93 25.88 27.97
C VAL A 539 28.18 25.87 29.30
N ASP A 540 28.17 24.72 29.98
CA ASP A 540 27.45 24.54 31.25
C ASP A 540 28.06 25.41 32.37
N ALA A 541 29.36 25.70 32.31
CA ALA A 541 30.03 26.67 33.19
C ALA A 541 29.67 28.15 32.92
N VAL A 542 28.93 28.47 31.84
CA VAL A 542 28.34 29.81 31.62
C VAL A 542 26.98 29.93 32.33
N ASP A 543 26.19 28.85 32.37
CA ASP A 543 24.91 28.78 33.10
C ASP A 543 25.08 29.09 34.59
N ALA A 544 25.99 28.35 35.25
CA ALA A 544 26.21 28.42 36.70
C ALA A 544 26.82 29.76 37.19
N GLY A 545 27.07 30.71 36.28
CA GLY A 545 27.52 32.06 36.61
C GLY A 545 26.37 33.01 36.90
N SER A 546 26.06 33.21 38.18
CA SER A 546 25.27 34.37 38.62
C SER A 546 26.02 35.67 38.30
N THR A 547 25.39 36.51 37.48
CA THR A 547 25.87 37.86 37.13
C THR A 547 24.80 38.86 37.51
N THR A 548 24.93 39.46 38.69
CA THR A 548 24.04 40.53 39.16
C THR A 548 24.46 41.88 38.58
N GLY A 549 23.58 42.52 37.81
CA GLY A 549 23.81 43.83 37.19
C GLY A 549 22.65 44.25 36.30
N GLU A 550 22.80 45.36 35.59
CA GLU A 550 21.85 45.78 34.55
C GLU A 550 21.89 44.81 33.36
N PHE A 551 20.72 44.55 32.76
CA PHE A 551 20.51 43.43 31.82
C PHE A 551 21.46 43.44 30.62
N GLU A 552 21.71 44.58 29.98
CA GLU A 552 22.62 44.69 28.83
C GLU A 552 24.07 44.26 29.19
N GLY A 553 24.51 44.54 30.42
CA GLY A 553 25.81 44.07 30.93
C GLY A 553 25.86 42.57 31.23
N ILE A 554 24.71 41.94 31.50
CA ILE A 554 24.58 40.48 31.62
C ILE A 554 24.63 39.84 30.23
N PHE A 555 23.91 40.43 29.26
CA PHE A 555 23.87 40.00 27.86
C PHE A 555 25.28 39.94 27.27
N GLU A 556 26.02 41.05 27.25
CA GLU A 556 27.38 41.08 26.68
C GLU A 556 28.33 40.10 27.38
N ALA A 557 28.22 39.95 28.70
CA ALA A 557 29.06 39.05 29.48
C ALA A 557 28.80 37.56 29.19
N ARG A 558 27.54 37.16 28.95
CA ARG A 558 27.17 35.78 28.57
C ARG A 558 27.49 35.53 27.09
N PHE A 559 27.08 36.43 26.21
CA PHE A 559 27.33 36.39 24.77
C PHE A 559 28.82 36.20 24.42
N SER A 560 29.69 36.98 25.07
CA SER A 560 31.15 36.93 24.85
C SER A 560 31.78 35.58 25.26
N ARG A 561 31.24 34.93 26.30
CA ARG A 561 31.70 33.59 26.74
C ARG A 561 31.26 32.51 25.75
N LEU A 562 29.98 32.47 25.38
CA LEU A 562 29.45 31.49 24.42
C LEU A 562 30.14 31.58 23.06
N SER A 563 30.36 32.81 22.57
CA SER A 563 31.15 33.12 21.36
C SER A 563 32.54 32.48 21.36
N LYS A 564 33.21 32.50 22.51
CA LYS A 564 34.56 31.94 22.69
C LYS A 564 34.54 30.42 22.67
N VAL A 565 33.55 29.77 23.30
CA VAL A 565 33.41 28.31 23.31
C VAL A 565 33.13 27.77 21.90
N LEU A 566 32.21 28.39 21.15
CA LEU A 566 31.93 28.03 19.76
C LEU A 566 33.19 28.15 18.86
N THR A 567 33.97 29.21 19.07
CA THR A 567 35.21 29.45 18.32
C THR A 567 36.31 28.44 18.66
N GLU A 568 36.45 28.06 19.94
CA GLU A 568 37.39 27.02 20.36
C GLU A 568 36.99 25.64 19.80
N ALA A 569 35.73 25.23 19.97
CA ALA A 569 35.20 23.96 19.48
C ALA A 569 35.30 23.81 17.95
N SER A 570 35.17 24.93 17.21
CA SER A 570 35.29 24.95 15.75
C SER A 570 36.73 24.88 15.22
N SER A 571 37.73 24.74 16.10
CA SER A 571 39.15 24.75 15.75
C SER A 571 39.85 23.43 16.08
N ASN A 572 40.81 23.01 15.24
CA ASN A 572 41.65 21.82 15.44
C ASN A 572 40.90 20.49 15.73
N ILE A 573 39.73 20.28 15.10
CA ILE A 573 38.92 19.06 15.20
C ILE A 573 39.78 17.82 14.88
N GLN A 574 39.96 16.94 15.86
CA GLN A 574 40.62 15.64 15.71
C GLN A 574 39.61 14.52 15.96
N VAL A 575 39.76 13.42 15.22
CA VAL A 575 38.86 12.26 15.29
C VAL A 575 39.42 11.23 16.26
N ARG A 576 38.60 10.69 17.17
CA ARG A 576 39.05 9.78 18.23
C ARG A 576 39.76 8.51 17.70
N PRO A 577 40.92 8.12 18.24
CA PRO A 577 41.65 6.91 17.81
C PRO A 577 41.09 5.63 18.44
N THR A 578 41.26 4.49 17.76
CA THR A 578 40.67 3.20 18.16
C THR A 578 41.33 2.51 19.35
N ARG A 579 40.50 1.81 20.13
CA ARG A 579 40.78 1.30 21.48
C ARG A 579 41.95 0.29 21.61
N GLU A 580 42.44 -0.28 20.50
CA GLU A 580 43.64 -1.14 20.51
C GLU A 580 44.93 -0.35 20.85
N SER A 581 45.07 0.90 20.39
CA SER A 581 46.31 1.67 20.55
C SER A 581 46.56 2.14 21.99
N ALA A 582 45.52 2.23 22.81
CA ALA A 582 45.64 2.54 24.24
C ALA A 582 46.50 1.50 24.99
N LYS A 583 46.38 0.20 24.66
CA LYS A 583 47.03 -0.88 25.42
C LYS A 583 48.53 -1.02 25.19
N GLU A 584 49.08 -0.51 24.09
CA GLU A 584 50.54 -0.45 23.91
C GLU A 584 51.19 0.71 24.71
N THR A 585 50.40 1.72 25.08
CA THR A 585 50.89 2.91 25.81
C THR A 585 51.07 2.64 27.31
N GLU A 586 50.27 1.76 27.91
CA GLU A 586 50.31 1.44 29.35
C GLU A 586 51.54 0.60 29.80
N GLN A 587 52.38 0.11 28.89
CA GLN A 587 53.50 -0.79 29.24
C GLN A 587 54.91 -0.17 29.17
N GLN A 588 55.05 1.15 29.00
CA GLN A 588 56.38 1.80 29.04
C GLN A 588 56.50 2.98 30.01
N GLN A 589 57.37 2.75 31.00
CA GLN A 589 58.01 3.70 31.95
C GLN A 589 57.31 3.90 33.31
N SER A 590 58.09 4.33 34.30
CA SER A 590 57.89 4.04 35.73
C SER A 590 58.51 5.16 36.61
N PRO A 591 58.21 5.26 37.92
CA PRO A 591 58.44 6.46 38.78
C PRO A 591 59.92 6.58 39.27
N PRO A 592 60.38 7.60 40.06
CA PRO A 592 59.64 8.41 41.05
C PRO A 592 60.16 9.87 41.33
N SER A 593 59.85 10.42 42.53
CA SER A 593 60.51 11.55 43.27
C SER A 593 60.16 13.01 42.86
N SER A 594 60.30 14.07 43.70
CA SER A 594 60.25 14.24 45.18
C SER A 594 60.33 15.73 45.62
N GLN A 595 59.98 16.04 46.89
CA GLN A 595 60.38 17.22 47.72
C GLN A 595 59.74 18.64 47.54
N THR A 596 58.82 18.96 48.48
CA THR A 596 58.75 20.18 49.35
C THR A 596 58.99 21.61 48.82
N SER A 597 58.01 22.51 48.98
CA SER A 597 58.00 23.61 50.00
C SER A 597 56.74 24.52 49.90
N ALA A 598 56.58 25.50 50.80
CA ALA A 598 55.38 26.32 51.08
C ALA A 598 55.52 27.78 50.52
N PRO A 599 54.56 28.75 50.64
CA PRO A 599 53.36 28.78 51.51
C PRO A 599 52.03 29.43 51.00
N ALA A 600 50.95 29.16 51.76
CA ALA A 600 49.84 30.00 52.30
C ALA A 600 49.42 31.37 51.65
N PRO A 601 48.15 31.86 51.80
CA PRO A 601 47.23 31.52 52.90
C PRO A 601 45.71 31.30 52.63
N THR A 602 45.12 30.51 53.53
CA THR A 602 43.71 30.40 54.02
C THR A 602 43.24 31.68 54.78
N PRO A 603 41.99 31.84 55.29
CA PRO A 603 40.90 30.88 55.65
C PRO A 603 39.52 31.15 54.96
N ALA A 604 38.47 30.32 55.02
CA ALA A 604 37.85 29.46 56.06
C ALA A 604 37.05 30.28 57.14
N SER A 605 36.00 29.78 57.82
CA SER A 605 35.51 28.40 58.06
C SER A 605 34.10 28.38 58.71
N ALA A 606 33.39 27.23 58.64
CA ALA A 606 32.44 26.71 59.67
C ALA A 606 31.12 27.50 59.95
N SER A 607 30.03 26.95 60.53
CA SER A 607 29.59 25.54 60.74
C SER A 607 28.17 25.43 61.36
N ALA A 608 27.43 24.39 60.94
CA ALA A 608 26.56 23.51 61.75
C ALA A 608 25.23 23.98 62.38
N ASP A 609 24.36 22.97 62.58
CA ASP A 609 23.19 22.85 63.47
C ASP A 609 21.94 23.74 63.21
N ALA A 610 20.70 23.39 63.62
CA ALA A 610 20.02 22.07 63.77
C ALA A 610 18.52 22.24 64.21
N ALA A 611 17.61 21.45 63.62
CA ALA A 611 16.25 21.13 64.16
C ALA A 611 15.23 22.33 64.23
N GLN A 612 13.92 22.22 64.54
CA GLN A 612 13.06 21.08 64.95
C GLN A 612 11.51 21.36 64.82
N ALA A 613 10.73 20.40 64.28
CA ALA A 613 9.40 19.93 64.77
C ALA A 613 8.05 20.73 64.68
N THR A 614 7.04 20.05 64.08
CA THR A 614 5.61 19.83 64.54
C THR A 614 4.54 20.95 64.27
N VAL A 615 3.19 20.74 64.20
CA VAL A 615 2.27 19.60 64.55
C VAL A 615 0.84 19.68 63.90
N SER A 616 0.09 18.54 63.79
CA SER A 616 -1.39 18.41 63.57
C SER A 616 -2.00 18.89 62.22
N ALA A 617 -3.25 18.63 61.78
CA ALA A 617 -4.30 17.56 61.89
C ALA A 617 -5.46 17.90 60.87
N ALA A 618 -6.61 17.23 60.65
CA ALA A 618 -7.40 16.15 61.28
C ALA A 618 -8.35 15.40 60.25
N ALA A 619 -9.60 15.07 60.61
CA ALA A 619 -10.68 14.39 59.81
C ALA A 619 -12.09 14.66 60.48
N PRO A 620 -13.27 14.00 60.22
CA PRO A 620 -13.66 12.90 59.26
C PRO A 620 -15.13 12.87 58.64
N ALA A 621 -15.32 12.05 57.58
CA ALA A 621 -16.42 11.08 57.21
C ALA A 621 -17.98 11.32 57.37
N VAL A 622 -18.82 10.51 56.64
CA VAL A 622 -19.94 9.59 57.13
C VAL A 622 -21.15 9.29 56.16
N SER A 623 -21.46 7.99 55.90
CA SER A 623 -22.80 7.33 55.53
C SER A 623 -23.54 7.70 54.20
N GLU A 624 -24.63 7.06 53.69
CA GLU A 624 -25.30 5.70 53.70
C GLU A 624 -26.34 5.67 52.50
N ALA A 625 -26.49 4.65 51.64
CA ALA A 625 -27.20 3.34 51.73
C ALA A 625 -28.71 3.28 51.28
N GLN A 626 -29.18 2.05 50.96
CA GLN A 626 -30.59 1.59 50.71
C GLN A 626 -31.14 1.59 49.25
N THR A 627 -32.38 1.08 49.05
CA THR A 627 -32.85 0.32 47.83
C THR A 627 -34.41 0.23 47.70
N VAL A 628 -34.94 -0.58 46.73
CA VAL A 628 -36.35 -1.12 46.56
C VAL A 628 -37.27 -0.33 45.56
N ALA A 629 -38.24 -0.88 44.78
CA ALA A 629 -38.45 -2.15 44.02
C ALA A 629 -39.80 -2.11 43.21
N MET A 630 -40.07 -3.16 42.39
CA MET A 630 -41.35 -3.52 41.69
C MET A 630 -41.83 -2.60 40.53
N ALA A 631 -42.49 -3.00 39.42
CA ALA A 631 -43.05 -4.25 38.82
C ALA A 631 -44.60 -4.32 38.67
N ALA A 632 -45.12 -4.22 37.42
CA ALA A 632 -46.45 -4.64 36.92
C ALA A 632 -46.51 -4.50 35.36
N THR A 633 -46.85 -5.51 34.54
CA THR A 633 -48.19 -5.80 33.92
C THR A 633 -48.93 -4.61 33.27
N THR A 634 -49.60 -4.71 32.09
CA THR A 634 -50.36 -5.86 31.54
C THR A 634 -50.55 -5.87 30.00
N ALA A 635 -50.91 -7.04 29.49
CA ALA A 635 -51.12 -7.52 28.11
C ALA A 635 -52.15 -6.87 27.16
N ALA A 636 -51.88 -7.07 25.84
CA ALA A 636 -52.81 -7.39 24.73
C ALA A 636 -53.89 -6.33 24.31
N VAL A 637 -54.65 -6.43 23.21
CA VAL A 637 -54.95 -7.47 22.18
C VAL A 637 -55.14 -6.75 20.80
N VAL A 638 -54.89 -7.31 19.60
CA VAL A 638 -55.86 -7.95 18.67
C VAL A 638 -55.17 -8.16 17.29
N ALA A 639 -55.49 -9.25 16.60
CA ALA A 639 -55.33 -9.48 15.14
C ALA A 639 -56.62 -10.16 14.62
N PRO A 640 -56.79 -10.56 13.32
CA PRO A 640 -55.99 -10.35 12.11
C PRO A 640 -56.84 -9.83 10.91
N ALA A 641 -56.31 -9.86 9.68
CA ALA A 641 -57.04 -10.32 8.46
C ALA A 641 -56.13 -10.35 7.21
N ALA A 642 -56.34 -11.32 6.31
CA ALA A 642 -55.82 -11.33 4.94
C ALA A 642 -56.88 -11.88 3.97
N ALA A 643 -57.17 -11.17 2.88
CA ALA A 643 -58.04 -11.62 1.77
C ALA A 643 -57.94 -10.69 0.55
N ALA A 644 -58.28 -11.23 -0.64
CA ALA A 644 -58.41 -10.57 -1.96
C ALA A 644 -57.11 -9.94 -2.54
N ALA A 645 -56.52 -10.28 -3.70
CA ALA A 645 -56.87 -11.06 -4.91
C ALA A 645 -57.30 -10.27 -6.17
N ALA A 646 -56.53 -10.53 -7.25
CA ALA A 646 -56.84 -10.41 -8.68
C ALA A 646 -56.88 -9.03 -9.37
N ALA A 647 -56.46 -9.06 -10.66
CA ALA A 647 -56.43 -7.99 -11.66
C ALA A 647 -55.45 -6.83 -11.38
N THR A 648 -54.79 -6.22 -12.38
CA THR A 648 -54.97 -6.28 -13.84
C THR A 648 -53.69 -6.58 -14.61
N ALA A 649 -53.80 -7.30 -15.74
CA ALA A 649 -52.78 -7.33 -16.77
C ALA A 649 -53.19 -6.40 -17.93
N ALA A 650 -52.22 -5.70 -18.53
CA ALA A 650 -52.37 -4.98 -19.79
C ALA A 650 -51.09 -5.16 -20.61
N ALA A 651 -51.20 -5.70 -21.82
CA ALA A 651 -50.08 -6.05 -22.67
C ALA A 651 -49.92 -5.09 -23.86
N SER A 652 -48.70 -5.01 -24.39
CA SER A 652 -48.44 -4.66 -25.79
C SER A 652 -47.52 -5.73 -26.39
N ASP A 653 -47.69 -6.01 -27.68
CA ASP A 653 -47.29 -7.27 -28.31
C ASP A 653 -46.27 -7.03 -29.44
N SER A 654 -45.36 -7.99 -29.67
CA SER A 654 -44.61 -8.13 -30.93
C SER A 654 -43.85 -9.48 -31.10
N ALA A 655 -44.60 -10.59 -31.08
CA ALA A 655 -44.36 -11.78 -31.93
C ALA A 655 -43.06 -12.65 -31.74
N PRO A 656 -43.05 -13.92 -32.22
CA PRO A 656 -42.09 -14.94 -31.76
C PRO A 656 -40.97 -15.32 -32.75
N VAL A 657 -40.04 -16.15 -32.26
CA VAL A 657 -39.15 -17.00 -33.07
C VAL A 657 -39.45 -18.46 -32.73
N ASP A 658 -39.60 -19.32 -33.74
CA ASP A 658 -40.04 -20.71 -33.58
C ASP A 658 -39.05 -21.63 -32.86
N VAL A 659 -39.58 -22.54 -32.04
CA VAL A 659 -38.85 -23.67 -31.45
C VAL A 659 -39.23 -24.96 -32.21
N PRO A 660 -38.27 -25.71 -32.77
CA PRO A 660 -38.56 -26.96 -33.49
C PRO A 660 -39.28 -28.01 -32.64
N SER A 661 -40.15 -28.78 -33.28
CA SER A 661 -40.99 -29.78 -32.62
C SER A 661 -40.21 -31.02 -32.14
N LYS A 662 -40.62 -31.57 -30.99
CA LYS A 662 -40.09 -32.83 -30.46
C LYS A 662 -40.53 -34.02 -31.32
N ALA A 663 -39.55 -34.75 -31.85
CA ALA A 663 -39.67 -36.15 -32.24
C ALA A 663 -38.37 -36.89 -31.92
N ASP A 664 -38.49 -38.17 -31.55
CA ASP A 664 -37.43 -39.18 -31.41
C ASP A 664 -36.13 -38.81 -30.67
N SER A 665 -36.18 -38.94 -29.34
CA SER A 665 -35.16 -39.72 -28.61
C SER A 665 -35.71 -40.21 -27.28
N GLY A 666 -35.58 -41.51 -27.01
CA GLY A 666 -36.01 -42.12 -25.74
C GLY A 666 -34.98 -41.98 -24.62
N VAL A 667 -35.35 -42.43 -23.41
CA VAL A 667 -34.53 -42.42 -22.19
C VAL A 667 -34.29 -41.03 -21.57
N ILE A 668 -35.39 -40.31 -21.29
CA ILE A 668 -35.39 -39.38 -20.15
C ILE A 668 -35.56 -40.23 -18.88
N ALA A 669 -34.45 -40.54 -18.21
CA ALA A 669 -34.48 -41.06 -16.85
C ALA A 669 -34.91 -39.96 -15.88
N ALA A 670 -35.64 -40.31 -14.81
CA ALA A 670 -36.12 -39.34 -13.83
C ALA A 670 -34.96 -38.57 -13.17
N ALA A 671 -35.13 -37.25 -12.99
CA ALA A 671 -34.10 -36.36 -12.49
C ALA A 671 -33.61 -36.76 -11.08
N ARG A 672 -32.40 -37.31 -11.00
CA ARG A 672 -31.65 -37.54 -9.77
C ARG A 672 -30.49 -36.56 -9.71
N LYS A 673 -30.17 -36.05 -8.51
CA LYS A 673 -28.94 -35.28 -8.26
C LYS A 673 -27.73 -36.11 -8.75
N PRO A 674 -26.83 -35.55 -9.59
CA PRO A 674 -25.70 -36.30 -10.13
C PRO A 674 -24.80 -36.88 -9.03
N SER A 675 -24.45 -38.17 -9.14
CA SER A 675 -23.59 -38.84 -8.14
C SER A 675 -22.11 -38.57 -8.42
N ASN A 676 -21.65 -37.36 -8.11
CA ASN A 676 -20.25 -36.93 -8.32
C ASN A 676 -19.24 -37.87 -7.65
N ALA A 677 -19.53 -38.33 -6.43
CA ALA A 677 -18.67 -39.26 -5.67
C ALA A 677 -18.51 -40.65 -6.33
N ALA A 678 -19.43 -41.04 -7.21
CA ALA A 678 -19.35 -42.29 -7.98
C ALA A 678 -18.60 -42.13 -9.32
N PHE A 679 -18.16 -40.93 -9.70
CA PHE A 679 -17.45 -40.71 -10.96
C PHE A 679 -16.09 -41.43 -10.97
N GLN A 680 -15.88 -42.23 -12.02
CA GLN A 680 -14.64 -42.96 -12.27
C GLN A 680 -14.11 -42.62 -13.66
N THR A 681 -12.87 -42.15 -13.75
CA THR A 681 -12.21 -41.81 -15.02
C THR A 681 -12.23 -42.98 -16.01
N ALA A 682 -12.06 -44.21 -15.52
CA ALA A 682 -12.08 -45.43 -16.35
C ALA A 682 -13.44 -45.72 -17.02
N ASP A 683 -14.56 -45.28 -16.43
CA ASP A 683 -15.89 -45.43 -17.04
C ASP A 683 -16.20 -44.31 -18.03
N PHE A 684 -15.72 -43.08 -17.76
CA PHE A 684 -15.77 -42.00 -18.74
C PHE A 684 -14.93 -42.30 -20.00
N LEU A 685 -13.76 -42.95 -19.86
CA LEU A 685 -12.98 -43.39 -21.03
C LEU A 685 -13.75 -44.39 -21.92
N LYS A 686 -14.51 -45.33 -21.33
CA LYS A 686 -15.39 -46.25 -22.08
C LYS A 686 -16.54 -45.50 -22.78
N GLU A 687 -17.00 -44.39 -22.21
CA GLU A 687 -17.98 -43.50 -22.86
C GLU A 687 -17.37 -42.83 -24.09
N LEU A 688 -16.11 -42.37 -24.02
CA LEU A 688 -15.37 -41.86 -25.19
C LEU A 688 -15.20 -42.92 -26.27
N ASP A 689 -14.81 -44.15 -25.89
CA ASP A 689 -14.73 -45.29 -26.83
C ASP A 689 -16.08 -45.54 -27.51
N GLY A 690 -17.16 -45.51 -26.74
CA GLY A 690 -18.53 -45.65 -27.24
C GLY A 690 -19.00 -44.51 -28.14
N ILE A 691 -18.52 -43.27 -27.92
CA ILE A 691 -18.75 -42.13 -28.81
C ILE A 691 -17.98 -42.33 -30.13
N ALA A 692 -16.68 -42.62 -30.04
CA ALA A 692 -15.82 -42.85 -31.21
C ALA A 692 -16.34 -43.99 -32.11
N GLN A 693 -16.79 -45.09 -31.51
CA GLN A 693 -17.42 -46.21 -32.22
C GLN A 693 -18.73 -45.82 -32.93
N ARG A 694 -19.55 -44.92 -32.34
CA ARG A 694 -20.78 -44.41 -32.99
C ARG A 694 -20.49 -43.46 -34.14
N LEU A 695 -19.41 -42.69 -34.07
CA LEU A 695 -18.97 -41.77 -35.14
C LEU A 695 -18.36 -42.51 -36.35
N GLY A 696 -17.84 -43.73 -36.14
CA GLY A 696 -17.40 -44.62 -37.22
C GLY A 696 -16.03 -44.26 -37.80
N ASN A 697 -15.79 -44.61 -39.07
CA ASN A 697 -14.62 -44.23 -39.88
C ASN A 697 -13.21 -44.44 -39.28
N GLY A 698 -13.07 -45.19 -38.19
CA GLY A 698 -11.80 -45.33 -37.46
C GLY A 698 -11.47 -44.15 -36.55
N THR A 699 -12.45 -43.30 -36.22
CA THR A 699 -12.33 -42.21 -35.26
C THR A 699 -11.78 -42.70 -33.91
N GLN A 700 -10.87 -41.92 -33.34
CA GLN A 700 -10.22 -42.16 -32.06
C GLN A 700 -10.83 -41.29 -30.96
N THR A 701 -10.70 -41.71 -29.70
CA THR A 701 -11.21 -40.98 -28.52
C THR A 701 -10.64 -39.56 -28.37
N TYR A 702 -9.51 -39.28 -29.02
CA TYR A 702 -8.80 -38.01 -29.03
C TYR A 702 -9.00 -37.18 -30.31
N ASP A 703 -9.96 -37.52 -31.18
CA ASP A 703 -10.29 -36.72 -32.36
C ASP A 703 -11.30 -35.59 -32.04
N ARG A 704 -11.21 -34.46 -32.76
CA ARG A 704 -12.13 -33.31 -32.59
C ARG A 704 -13.61 -33.69 -32.73
N ALA A 705 -13.94 -34.73 -33.50
CA ALA A 705 -15.32 -35.21 -33.64
C ALA A 705 -15.91 -35.76 -32.32
N VAL A 706 -15.09 -36.39 -31.46
CA VAL A 706 -15.51 -36.84 -30.13
C VAL A 706 -15.74 -35.65 -29.21
N ALA A 707 -14.85 -34.65 -29.28
CA ALA A 707 -15.02 -33.39 -28.53
C ALA A 707 -16.30 -32.64 -28.92
N ALA A 708 -16.61 -32.57 -30.22
CA ALA A 708 -17.81 -31.93 -30.73
C ALA A 708 -19.10 -32.67 -30.33
N GLU A 709 -19.10 -34.01 -30.31
CA GLU A 709 -20.23 -34.79 -29.81
C GLU A 709 -20.43 -34.62 -28.29
N LEU A 710 -19.34 -34.49 -27.51
CA LEU A 710 -19.41 -34.17 -26.07
C LEU A 710 -20.02 -32.77 -25.82
N ASP A 711 -19.61 -31.76 -26.58
CA ASP A 711 -20.22 -30.42 -26.51
C ASP A 711 -21.70 -30.44 -26.95
N ARG A 712 -22.05 -31.23 -27.97
CA ARG A 712 -23.44 -31.38 -28.45
C ARG A 712 -24.39 -32.02 -27.42
N ILE A 713 -23.86 -32.78 -26.46
CA ILE A 713 -24.65 -33.42 -25.38
C ILE A 713 -24.45 -32.77 -24.00
N ASP A 714 -23.71 -31.66 -23.91
CA ASP A 714 -23.51 -30.94 -22.65
C ASP A 714 -24.74 -30.06 -22.30
N PRO A 715 -25.50 -30.37 -21.23
CA PRO A 715 -26.64 -29.54 -20.82
C PRO A 715 -26.21 -28.15 -20.31
N LEU A 716 -24.93 -27.95 -20.00
CA LEU A 716 -24.38 -26.68 -19.52
C LEU A 716 -23.73 -25.85 -20.64
N ALA A 717 -23.75 -26.29 -21.90
CA ALA A 717 -23.18 -25.53 -23.01
C ALA A 717 -23.72 -24.07 -23.10
N PRO A 718 -25.02 -23.79 -22.88
CA PRO A 718 -25.54 -22.42 -22.89
C PRO A 718 -24.97 -21.49 -21.80
N MET A 719 -24.39 -22.02 -20.71
CA MET A 719 -23.77 -21.17 -19.66
C MET A 719 -22.64 -20.31 -20.21
N ARG A 720 -21.93 -20.78 -21.25
CA ARG A 720 -20.86 -20.06 -21.93
C ARG A 720 -21.31 -18.69 -22.46
N ASP A 721 -22.55 -18.62 -22.96
CA ASP A 721 -23.12 -17.36 -23.46
C ASP A 721 -23.41 -16.34 -22.33
N GLY A 722 -23.33 -16.75 -21.07
CA GLY A 722 -23.33 -15.85 -19.91
C GLY A 722 -22.04 -15.03 -19.74
N TYR A 723 -20.95 -15.36 -20.43
CA TYR A 723 -19.62 -14.77 -20.21
C TYR A 723 -19.11 -13.92 -21.38
N VAL A 724 -18.18 -13.01 -21.08
CA VAL A 724 -17.36 -12.27 -22.04
C VAL A 724 -15.94 -12.84 -21.97
N LEU A 725 -15.53 -13.52 -23.04
CA LEU A 725 -14.22 -14.15 -23.17
C LEU A 725 -13.28 -13.28 -24.04
N PRO A 726 -11.96 -13.26 -23.79
CA PRO A 726 -10.98 -12.60 -24.66
C PRO A 726 -11.02 -13.19 -26.08
N LYS A 727 -10.65 -12.40 -27.10
CA LYS A 727 -10.54 -12.88 -28.49
C LYS A 727 -9.09 -13.08 -28.90
N ASN A 728 -8.86 -13.86 -29.96
CA ASN A 728 -7.53 -14.13 -30.49
C ASN A 728 -6.74 -12.84 -30.79
N ARG A 729 -7.38 -11.79 -31.32
CA ARG A 729 -6.71 -10.48 -31.57
C ARG A 729 -6.22 -9.74 -30.32
N ASP A 730 -6.79 -10.06 -29.14
CA ASP A 730 -6.48 -9.38 -27.88
C ASP A 730 -5.34 -10.12 -27.12
N VAL A 731 -5.04 -11.36 -27.51
CA VAL A 731 -4.08 -12.27 -26.86
C VAL A 731 -2.86 -12.57 -27.74
N CYS A 732 -3.09 -12.87 -29.01
CA CYS A 732 -2.05 -13.20 -29.99
C CYS A 732 -1.32 -11.94 -30.48
N GLN A 733 -0.05 -12.11 -30.84
CA GLN A 733 0.71 -11.06 -31.52
C GLN A 733 0.44 -11.08 -33.04
N PRO A 734 0.39 -9.92 -33.72
CA PRO A 734 0.32 -9.88 -35.17
C PRO A 734 1.57 -10.51 -35.77
N SER A 735 1.38 -11.44 -36.71
CA SER A 735 2.47 -12.18 -37.36
C SER A 735 3.44 -11.23 -38.07
N SER A 736 4.67 -11.13 -37.56
CA SER A 736 5.73 -10.38 -38.24
C SER A 736 6.07 -11.03 -39.59
N PRO A 737 6.32 -10.25 -40.66
CA PRO A 737 6.71 -10.80 -41.95
C PRO A 737 8.06 -11.51 -41.82
N SER A 738 8.13 -12.78 -42.22
CA SER A 738 9.35 -13.58 -42.12
C SER A 738 10.46 -13.02 -43.03
N PRO A 739 11.71 -12.90 -42.54
CA PRO A 739 12.81 -12.38 -43.32
C PRO A 739 13.32 -13.44 -44.33
N SER A 740 13.29 -13.07 -45.61
CA SER A 740 13.77 -13.86 -46.77
C SER A 740 13.00 -15.15 -47.09
N GLY A 741 12.89 -15.46 -48.39
CA GLY A 741 12.21 -16.66 -48.87
C GLY A 741 13.17 -17.81 -49.14
N SER A 742 12.86 -18.98 -48.59
CA SER A 742 13.36 -20.27 -49.08
C SER A 742 12.21 -21.28 -49.14
N SER A 743 12.17 -22.11 -50.18
CA SER A 743 10.98 -22.87 -50.55
C SER A 743 10.99 -24.31 -50.02
N SER A 744 10.75 -24.48 -48.72
CA SER A 744 10.52 -25.82 -48.12
C SER A 744 9.74 -25.73 -46.81
N SER A 745 8.43 -25.48 -46.89
CA SER A 745 7.56 -25.52 -45.71
C SER A 745 7.39 -26.95 -45.20
N PRO A 746 7.58 -27.22 -43.89
CA PRO A 746 6.84 -28.28 -43.21
C PRO A 746 5.32 -28.04 -43.39
N ALA A 747 4.51 -29.08 -43.27
CA ALA A 747 3.07 -28.97 -43.53
C ALA A 747 2.42 -27.88 -42.65
N ALA A 748 1.61 -27.03 -43.29
CA ALA A 748 0.72 -26.12 -42.56
C ALA A 748 -0.21 -26.93 -41.62
N PRO A 749 -0.66 -26.36 -40.49
CA PRO A 749 -1.65 -27.00 -39.65
C PRO A 749 -2.92 -27.36 -40.47
N PRO A 750 -3.67 -28.40 -40.07
CA PRO A 750 -4.90 -28.77 -40.78
C PRO A 750 -5.82 -27.56 -40.90
N THR A 751 -6.39 -27.41 -42.09
CA THR A 751 -7.13 -26.22 -42.54
C THR A 751 -8.12 -25.70 -41.51
N ASP A 752 -8.01 -24.43 -41.14
CA ASP A 752 -9.02 -23.72 -40.34
C ASP A 752 -10.28 -23.45 -41.19
N THR A 753 -11.08 -24.49 -41.39
CA THR A 753 -12.35 -24.45 -42.13
C THR A 753 -13.47 -23.76 -41.35
N ASP A 754 -13.31 -23.63 -40.03
CA ASP A 754 -14.37 -23.29 -39.10
C ASP A 754 -14.20 -21.86 -38.55
N GLY A 755 -13.11 -21.17 -38.89
CA GLY A 755 -12.79 -19.82 -38.43
C GLY A 755 -12.31 -19.75 -36.98
N GLU A 756 -11.86 -20.87 -36.43
CA GLU A 756 -11.51 -21.02 -35.01
C GLU A 756 -10.23 -20.27 -34.62
N SER A 757 -9.32 -20.04 -35.57
CA SER A 757 -8.12 -19.21 -35.37
C SER A 757 -8.30 -17.75 -35.79
N ALA A 758 -9.49 -17.37 -36.29
CA ALA A 758 -9.77 -16.01 -36.75
C ALA A 758 -9.54 -14.98 -35.62
N PRO A 759 -9.10 -13.74 -35.94
CA PRO A 759 -8.83 -12.71 -34.94
C PRO A 759 -10.04 -12.39 -34.04
N ASP A 760 -11.25 -12.54 -34.57
CA ASP A 760 -12.51 -12.28 -33.87
C ASP A 760 -13.06 -13.44 -33.03
N ALA A 761 -12.50 -14.64 -33.17
CA ALA A 761 -12.91 -15.82 -32.43
C ALA A 761 -12.39 -15.79 -30.97
N PRO A 762 -13.07 -16.47 -30.02
CA PRO A 762 -12.60 -16.56 -28.64
C PRO A 762 -11.22 -17.22 -28.52
N ALA A 763 -10.40 -16.67 -27.63
CA ALA A 763 -9.16 -17.27 -27.17
C ALA A 763 -9.44 -18.47 -26.24
N LEU A 764 -8.50 -19.41 -26.15
CA LEU A 764 -8.61 -20.62 -25.34
C LEU A 764 -8.31 -20.28 -23.86
N TYR A 765 -9.33 -19.79 -23.15
CA TYR A 765 -9.16 -19.30 -21.77
C TYR A 765 -9.26 -20.42 -20.74
N MET A 766 -8.11 -20.88 -20.24
CA MET A 766 -7.98 -21.98 -19.26
C MET A 766 -7.29 -21.51 -17.97
N CYS A 767 -7.49 -20.24 -17.61
CA CYS A 767 -6.85 -19.53 -16.49
C CYS A 767 -7.88 -19.04 -15.42
N GLY A 768 -9.10 -19.58 -15.43
CA GLY A 768 -10.18 -19.24 -14.49
C GLY A 768 -9.87 -19.55 -13.02
N ASN A 769 -8.87 -20.40 -12.78
CA ASN A 769 -8.26 -20.67 -11.48
C ASN A 769 -7.48 -19.46 -10.91
N SER A 770 -7.14 -18.46 -11.72
CA SER A 770 -6.38 -17.27 -11.30
C SER A 770 -7.21 -15.98 -11.40
N LEU A 771 -8.02 -15.84 -12.47
CA LEU A 771 -9.00 -14.77 -12.64
C LEU A 771 -10.14 -15.30 -13.51
N GLY A 772 -11.39 -15.19 -13.06
CA GLY A 772 -12.54 -15.61 -13.86
C GLY A 772 -12.92 -14.55 -14.92
N PRO A 773 -13.38 -14.96 -16.12
CA PRO A 773 -13.86 -14.04 -17.15
C PRO A 773 -15.15 -13.32 -16.71
N LEU A 774 -15.37 -12.12 -17.24
CA LEU A 774 -16.50 -11.23 -16.88
C LEU A 774 -17.86 -11.87 -17.21
N PRO A 775 -18.77 -12.05 -16.24
CA PRO A 775 -20.17 -12.38 -16.50
C PRO A 775 -20.93 -11.19 -17.09
N LYS A 776 -21.85 -11.44 -18.03
CA LYS A 776 -22.70 -10.39 -18.63
C LYS A 776 -23.65 -9.77 -17.60
N LEU A 777 -24.14 -10.57 -16.64
CA LEU A 777 -24.95 -10.07 -15.52
C LEU A 777 -24.17 -9.13 -14.59
N THR A 778 -22.86 -9.33 -14.41
CA THR A 778 -22.02 -8.41 -13.62
C THR A 778 -21.97 -7.03 -14.28
N LYS A 779 -21.85 -6.94 -15.62
CA LYS A 779 -21.95 -5.63 -16.30
C LYS A 779 -23.34 -5.01 -16.12
N HIS A 780 -24.41 -5.81 -16.28
CA HIS A 780 -25.79 -5.34 -16.14
C HIS A 780 -26.07 -4.74 -14.76
N TYR A 781 -25.70 -5.43 -13.66
CA TYR A 781 -25.90 -4.87 -12.32
C TYR A 781 -24.99 -3.69 -12.03
N LEU A 782 -23.74 -3.66 -12.52
CA LEU A 782 -22.89 -2.48 -12.40
C LEU A 782 -23.50 -1.26 -13.11
N ASP A 783 -24.11 -1.44 -14.29
CA ASP A 783 -24.83 -0.35 -14.98
C ASP A 783 -26.03 0.16 -14.14
N GLU A 784 -26.82 -0.75 -13.55
CA GLU A 784 -27.98 -0.39 -12.71
C GLU A 784 -27.61 0.26 -11.38
N GLU A 785 -26.58 -0.21 -10.67
CA GLU A 785 -26.14 0.41 -9.41
C GLU A 785 -25.49 1.79 -9.65
N LEU A 786 -24.79 1.97 -10.78
CA LEU A 786 -24.30 3.29 -11.21
C LEU A 786 -25.44 4.25 -11.58
N GLU A 787 -26.49 3.76 -12.25
CA GLU A 787 -27.70 4.54 -12.49
C GLU A 787 -28.41 4.89 -11.17
N ALA A 788 -28.52 3.94 -10.23
CA ALA A 788 -29.13 4.17 -8.93
C ALA A 788 -28.37 5.22 -8.11
N TRP A 789 -27.04 5.11 -8.05
CA TRP A 789 -26.20 6.12 -7.39
C TRP A 789 -26.38 7.49 -8.03
N GLY A 790 -26.37 7.59 -9.36
CA GLY A 790 -26.58 8.84 -10.09
C GLY A 790 -28.00 9.43 -9.96
N ARG A 791 -29.02 8.62 -9.68
CA ARG A 791 -30.44 9.05 -9.58
C ARG A 791 -30.94 9.27 -8.15
N LYS A 792 -30.33 8.63 -7.15
CA LYS A 792 -30.79 8.64 -5.74
C LYS A 792 -29.73 9.07 -4.73
N ALA A 793 -28.44 9.02 -5.08
CA ALA A 793 -27.32 9.23 -4.15
C ALA A 793 -27.53 8.45 -2.83
N VAL A 794 -27.44 9.12 -1.68
CA VAL A 794 -27.63 8.52 -0.34
C VAL A 794 -29.00 7.84 -0.15
N LEU A 795 -30.04 8.24 -0.91
CA LEU A 795 -31.36 7.60 -0.81
C LEU A 795 -31.33 6.14 -1.30
N GLY A 796 -30.35 5.74 -2.13
CA GLY A 796 -30.16 4.36 -2.58
C GLY A 796 -29.97 3.33 -1.47
N HIS A 797 -29.60 3.77 -0.25
CA HIS A 797 -29.56 2.91 0.93
C HIS A 797 -30.93 2.35 1.34
N PHE A 798 -32.04 3.01 0.96
CA PHE A 798 -33.40 2.67 1.40
C PHE A 798 -34.46 2.70 0.27
N ASP A 799 -34.31 3.60 -0.71
CA ASP A 799 -35.21 3.85 -1.84
C ASP A 799 -34.43 3.68 -3.15
N HIS A 800 -34.19 2.42 -3.50
CA HIS A 800 -33.40 2.01 -4.66
C HIS A 800 -34.29 1.84 -5.91
N PRO A 801 -33.94 2.38 -7.10
CA PRO A 801 -34.85 2.40 -8.27
C PRO A 801 -35.24 1.02 -8.82
N TYR A 802 -34.48 -0.02 -8.46
CA TYR A 802 -34.65 -1.41 -8.90
C TYR A 802 -35.03 -2.36 -7.76
N ASP A 803 -35.56 -1.82 -6.64
CA ASP A 803 -35.97 -2.59 -5.44
C ASP A 803 -34.84 -3.44 -4.82
N ARG A 804 -33.69 -2.76 -4.58
CA ARG A 804 -32.48 -3.33 -3.96
C ARG A 804 -31.79 -2.33 -3.01
N PRO A 805 -32.43 -1.91 -1.91
CA PRO A 805 -31.81 -0.99 -0.95
C PRO A 805 -30.44 -1.50 -0.50
N TRP A 806 -29.41 -0.65 -0.59
CA TRP A 806 -28.02 -1.05 -0.30
C TRP A 806 -27.80 -1.53 1.15
N THR A 807 -28.73 -1.25 2.06
CA THR A 807 -28.73 -1.79 3.44
C THR A 807 -29.16 -3.26 3.55
N GLN A 808 -29.52 -3.90 2.43
CA GLN A 808 -30.00 -5.28 2.37
C GLN A 808 -29.36 -6.11 1.23
N LEU A 809 -28.53 -5.48 0.38
CA LEU A 809 -27.98 -6.11 -0.83
C LEU A 809 -27.10 -7.34 -0.52
N GLU A 810 -26.42 -7.33 0.63
CA GLU A 810 -25.59 -8.43 1.12
C GLU A 810 -26.39 -9.72 1.40
N GLY A 811 -27.70 -9.61 1.68
CA GLY A 811 -28.57 -10.75 1.97
C GLY A 811 -28.57 -11.80 0.86
N ARG A 812 -28.74 -11.38 -0.40
CA ARG A 812 -28.85 -12.27 -1.57
C ARG A 812 -27.51 -12.88 -1.99
N VAL A 813 -26.41 -12.12 -1.91
CA VAL A 813 -25.09 -12.64 -2.25
C VAL A 813 -24.53 -13.57 -1.17
N ALA A 814 -24.85 -13.33 0.11
CA ALA A 814 -24.53 -14.27 1.18
C ALA A 814 -25.37 -15.56 1.09
N GLU A 815 -26.66 -15.47 0.72
CA GLU A 815 -27.51 -16.65 0.45
C GLU A 815 -26.93 -17.54 -0.66
N LEU A 816 -26.60 -16.98 -1.81
CA LEU A 816 -26.03 -17.74 -2.92
C LEU A 816 -24.59 -18.20 -2.64
N SER A 817 -23.81 -17.46 -1.86
CA SER A 817 -22.49 -17.92 -1.39
C SER A 817 -22.62 -19.12 -0.45
N ALA A 818 -23.65 -19.15 0.40
CA ALA A 818 -23.92 -20.23 1.34
C ALA A 818 -24.27 -21.56 0.62
N ASP A 819 -25.02 -21.52 -0.49
CA ASP A 819 -25.22 -22.69 -1.35
C ASP A 819 -23.93 -23.17 -2.02
N VAL A 820 -23.06 -22.25 -2.46
CA VAL A 820 -21.77 -22.60 -3.08
C VAL A 820 -20.78 -23.24 -2.10
N VAL A 821 -20.84 -22.92 -0.80
CA VAL A 821 -19.95 -23.50 0.23
C VAL A 821 -20.57 -24.62 1.08
N GLY A 822 -21.87 -24.88 0.96
CA GLY A 822 -22.57 -25.88 1.78
C GLY A 822 -22.62 -25.47 3.27
N ALA A 823 -23.20 -24.30 3.53
CA ALA A 823 -23.37 -23.71 4.86
C ALA A 823 -24.73 -23.02 4.99
N LYS A 824 -25.20 -22.82 6.23
CA LYS A 824 -26.42 -22.06 6.50
C LYS A 824 -26.19 -20.57 6.21
N ARG A 825 -27.22 -19.82 5.79
CA ARG A 825 -27.09 -18.36 5.53
C ARG A 825 -26.52 -17.59 6.73
N ALA A 826 -26.92 -17.93 7.96
CA ALA A 826 -26.42 -17.28 9.17
C ALA A 826 -24.91 -17.51 9.39
N GLU A 827 -24.33 -18.55 8.80
CA GLU A 827 -22.91 -18.90 8.94
C GLU A 827 -22.01 -18.25 7.89
N VAL A 828 -22.56 -17.54 6.90
CA VAL A 828 -21.79 -16.94 5.79
C VAL A 828 -22.03 -15.45 5.72
N THR A 829 -20.95 -14.68 5.53
CA THR A 829 -21.05 -13.25 5.17
C THR A 829 -20.02 -12.88 4.10
N VAL A 830 -20.20 -11.72 3.47
CA VAL A 830 -19.34 -11.20 2.39
C VAL A 830 -18.87 -9.80 2.72
N MET A 831 -17.55 -9.62 2.77
CA MET A 831 -16.86 -8.40 3.18
C MET A 831 -15.40 -8.42 2.72
N GLY A 832 -14.78 -7.24 2.63
CA GLY A 832 -13.33 -7.09 2.56
C GLY A 832 -12.65 -7.87 1.43
N THR A 833 -11.43 -8.33 1.71
CA THR A 833 -10.60 -9.15 0.82
C THR A 833 -10.17 -10.43 1.54
N LEU A 834 -9.70 -11.43 0.79
CA LEU A 834 -9.38 -12.76 1.31
C LEU A 834 -8.44 -12.73 2.51
N THR A 835 -7.27 -12.11 2.35
CA THR A 835 -6.27 -12.02 3.43
C THR A 835 -6.75 -11.14 4.58
N GLY A 836 -7.51 -10.08 4.30
CA GLY A 836 -8.14 -9.25 5.34
C GLY A 836 -9.09 -10.07 6.22
N ASN A 837 -9.99 -10.84 5.60
CA ASN A 837 -10.91 -11.74 6.30
C ASN A 837 -10.14 -12.84 7.06
N LEU A 838 -9.02 -13.34 6.51
CA LEU A 838 -8.16 -14.28 7.22
C LEU A 838 -7.57 -13.67 8.49
N HIS A 839 -7.09 -12.41 8.45
CA HIS A 839 -6.66 -11.70 9.65
C HIS A 839 -7.81 -11.51 10.66
N THR A 840 -9.01 -11.12 10.22
CA THR A 840 -10.19 -11.01 11.10
C THR A 840 -10.52 -12.35 11.78
N MET A 841 -10.42 -13.47 11.06
CA MET A 841 -10.60 -14.81 11.63
C MET A 841 -9.46 -15.18 12.58
N LEU A 842 -8.21 -14.88 12.26
CA LEU A 842 -7.06 -15.14 13.15
C LEU A 842 -7.13 -14.32 14.44
N THR A 843 -7.49 -13.02 14.39
CA THR A 843 -7.75 -12.20 15.59
C THR A 843 -8.86 -12.80 16.46
N THR A 844 -9.87 -13.43 15.85
CA THR A 844 -10.99 -14.08 16.55
C THR A 844 -10.57 -15.41 17.18
N PHE A 845 -9.93 -16.29 16.40
CA PHE A 845 -9.75 -17.73 16.65
C PHE A 845 -8.31 -18.16 17.00
N TYR A 846 -7.33 -17.26 16.94
CA TYR A 846 -5.96 -17.53 17.35
C TYR A 846 -5.51 -16.48 18.37
N ARG A 847 -5.66 -16.82 19.66
CA ARG A 847 -5.36 -15.96 20.82
C ARG A 847 -4.53 -16.67 21.89
N PRO A 848 -3.44 -17.37 21.53
CA PRO A 848 -2.66 -18.22 22.44
C PRO A 848 -2.15 -17.52 23.71
N ALA A 849 -1.94 -16.21 23.70
CA ALA A 849 -1.51 -15.46 24.88
C ALA A 849 -2.63 -15.28 25.91
N VAL A 850 -3.83 -14.89 25.46
CA VAL A 850 -4.93 -14.47 26.34
C VAL A 850 -5.90 -15.61 26.64
N ARG A 851 -6.24 -16.42 25.64
CA ARG A 851 -7.09 -17.62 25.76
C ARG A 851 -6.67 -18.65 24.71
N PRO A 852 -5.77 -19.60 25.05
CA PRO A 852 -5.41 -20.72 24.17
C PRO A 852 -6.66 -21.42 23.65
N TYR A 853 -6.90 -21.35 22.34
CA TYR A 853 -8.12 -21.94 21.78
C TYR A 853 -7.95 -23.45 21.56
N GLY A 854 -9.05 -24.15 21.81
CA GLY A 854 -9.22 -25.55 21.53
C GLY A 854 -10.53 -26.06 22.11
N VAL A 855 -11.13 -27.07 21.48
CA VAL A 855 -12.39 -27.67 21.95
C VAL A 855 -12.12 -28.41 23.26
N GLY A 856 -12.47 -27.77 24.37
CA GLY A 856 -12.25 -28.28 25.74
C GLY A 856 -11.36 -27.39 26.60
N TYR A 857 -10.63 -26.41 26.06
CA TYR A 857 -9.81 -25.49 26.86
C TYR A 857 -10.59 -24.23 27.27
N ALA A 858 -10.40 -23.78 28.51
CA ALA A 858 -10.85 -22.48 29.00
C ALA A 858 -9.88 -22.00 30.09
N GLY A 859 -9.36 -20.79 29.94
CA GLY A 859 -8.37 -20.17 30.83
C GLY A 859 -7.39 -19.28 30.06
N SER A 860 -6.40 -18.72 30.75
CA SER A 860 -5.28 -17.96 30.17
C SER A 860 -4.08 -18.86 29.85
N ALA A 861 -3.04 -18.28 29.24
CA ALA A 861 -1.74 -18.95 29.08
C ALA A 861 -0.96 -19.07 30.41
N GLU A 862 -1.21 -18.17 31.36
CA GLU A 862 -0.57 -18.19 32.68
C GLU A 862 -1.18 -19.27 33.58
N GLU A 863 -2.50 -19.44 33.52
CA GLU A 863 -3.22 -20.54 34.18
C GLU A 863 -2.74 -21.91 33.65
N ALA A 864 -2.57 -22.06 32.32
CA ALA A 864 -1.95 -23.25 31.73
C ALA A 864 -0.58 -23.54 32.37
N ARG A 865 0.31 -22.54 32.40
CA ARG A 865 1.67 -22.67 32.93
C ARG A 865 1.65 -23.01 34.43
N GLY A 866 0.78 -22.37 35.22
CA GLY A 866 0.61 -22.62 36.65
C GLY A 866 0.10 -24.03 36.97
N GLU A 867 -0.77 -24.59 36.13
CA GLU A 867 -1.23 -25.98 36.22
C GLU A 867 -0.26 -27.00 35.58
N GLY A 868 0.94 -26.56 35.14
CA GLY A 868 1.95 -27.42 34.49
C GLY A 868 1.55 -27.92 33.10
N ARG A 869 0.55 -27.29 32.46
CA ARG A 869 0.08 -27.64 31.11
C ARG A 869 0.86 -26.85 30.06
N LYS A 870 1.06 -27.50 28.91
CA LYS A 870 1.59 -26.83 27.70
C LYS A 870 0.59 -25.82 27.16
N VAL A 871 1.08 -24.69 26.68
CA VAL A 871 0.26 -23.65 26.02
C VAL A 871 -0.01 -24.08 24.57
N ARG A 872 -1.24 -23.91 24.09
CA ARG A 872 -1.56 -24.11 22.66
C ARG A 872 -1.20 -22.87 21.87
N HIS A 873 -0.11 -22.92 21.11
CA HIS A 873 0.43 -21.82 20.30
C HIS A 873 0.79 -22.20 18.86
N LYS A 874 0.98 -23.49 18.53
CA LYS A 874 1.35 -23.89 17.17
C LYS A 874 0.17 -23.69 16.22
N ILE A 875 0.44 -23.09 15.05
CA ILE A 875 -0.42 -23.13 13.86
C ILE A 875 0.19 -24.10 12.85
N VAL A 876 -0.62 -25.03 12.35
CA VAL A 876 -0.22 -26.06 11.38
C VAL A 876 -0.75 -25.68 9.99
N TYR A 877 0.10 -25.73 8.97
CA TYR A 877 -0.24 -25.34 7.59
C TYR A 877 0.44 -26.23 6.54
N GLU A 878 0.00 -26.26 5.28
CA GLU A 878 0.69 -27.08 4.27
C GLU A 878 1.99 -26.41 3.75
N HIS A 879 3.07 -27.19 3.63
CA HIS A 879 4.30 -26.69 3.03
C HIS A 879 4.06 -26.30 1.56
N LYS A 880 4.29 -25.03 1.25
CA LYS A 880 3.89 -24.37 -0.02
C LYS A 880 2.37 -24.16 -0.15
N ALA A 881 1.72 -23.83 0.97
CA ALA A 881 0.54 -22.96 0.98
C ALA A 881 0.80 -21.64 0.22
N PHE A 882 -0.25 -20.90 -0.10
CA PHE A 882 -0.12 -19.64 -0.83
C PHE A 882 0.62 -18.58 0.03
N PRO A 883 1.48 -17.71 -0.57
CA PRO A 883 2.37 -16.86 0.22
C PRO A 883 1.63 -15.91 1.18
N SER A 884 0.48 -15.36 0.77
CA SER A 884 -0.28 -14.42 1.60
C SER A 884 -0.80 -15.07 2.89
N ASP A 885 -1.24 -16.32 2.80
CA ASP A 885 -1.72 -17.14 3.92
C ASP A 885 -0.58 -17.35 4.91
N ARG A 886 0.61 -17.74 4.43
CA ARG A 886 1.80 -17.90 5.26
C ARG A 886 2.20 -16.59 5.95
N TYR A 887 2.09 -15.45 5.28
CA TYR A 887 2.37 -14.13 5.89
C TYR A 887 1.32 -13.76 6.94
N ALA A 888 0.04 -14.03 6.70
CA ALA A 888 -1.03 -13.79 7.66
C ALA A 888 -0.89 -14.68 8.90
N LEU A 889 -0.49 -15.95 8.73
CA LEU A 889 -0.20 -16.86 9.84
C LEU A 889 1.02 -16.42 10.65
N ALA A 890 2.13 -16.06 9.99
CA ALA A 890 3.35 -15.61 10.67
C ALA A 890 3.11 -14.34 11.50
N SER A 891 2.51 -13.31 10.89
CA SER A 891 2.20 -12.06 11.59
C SER A 891 1.15 -12.23 12.70
N ALA A 892 0.17 -13.13 12.55
CA ALA A 892 -0.76 -13.45 13.65
C ALA A 892 -0.07 -14.14 14.84
N ILE A 893 1.01 -14.91 14.60
CA ILE A 893 1.87 -15.50 15.62
C ILE A 893 2.69 -14.40 16.33
N GLU A 894 3.34 -13.53 15.56
CA GLU A 894 4.17 -12.41 16.06
C GLU A 894 3.33 -11.43 16.91
N LEU A 895 2.15 -11.03 16.41
CA LEU A 895 1.20 -10.15 17.11
C LEU A 895 0.61 -10.75 18.40
N ASN A 896 0.80 -12.06 18.65
CA ASN A 896 0.46 -12.71 19.91
C ASN A 896 1.67 -12.91 20.84
N GLY A 897 2.86 -12.43 20.48
CA GLY A 897 4.08 -12.57 21.28
C GLY A 897 4.72 -13.96 21.25
N PHE A 898 4.52 -14.72 20.16
CA PHE A 898 5.14 -16.04 19.97
C PHE A 898 6.15 -16.02 18.82
N ASP A 899 7.17 -16.88 18.91
CA ASP A 899 8.15 -17.06 17.83
C ASP A 899 7.56 -17.86 16.67
N VAL A 900 7.76 -17.38 15.43
CA VAL A 900 7.32 -18.03 14.20
C VAL A 900 8.06 -19.34 13.92
N ALA A 901 9.36 -19.44 14.25
CA ALA A 901 10.15 -20.63 13.96
C ALA A 901 9.69 -21.87 14.73
N THR A 902 9.20 -21.70 15.97
CA THR A 902 8.64 -22.75 16.82
C THR A 902 7.12 -22.89 16.71
N SER A 903 6.39 -21.84 16.28
CA SER A 903 4.92 -21.86 16.24
C SER A 903 4.32 -22.12 14.86
N LEU A 904 5.00 -21.80 13.75
CA LEU A 904 4.46 -21.99 12.40
C LEU A 904 4.91 -23.31 11.78
N VAL A 905 4.12 -24.37 12.00
CA VAL A 905 4.50 -25.77 11.74
C VAL A 905 4.08 -26.23 10.34
N PRO A 906 5.01 -26.48 9.39
CA PRO A 906 4.66 -26.94 8.06
C PRO A 906 4.44 -28.46 8.01
N LEU A 907 3.22 -28.90 7.66
CA LEU A 907 3.02 -30.25 7.14
C LEU A 907 3.83 -30.42 5.86
N ARG A 908 4.60 -31.50 5.73
CA ARG A 908 5.41 -31.80 4.53
C ARG A 908 4.90 -33.08 3.85
N PRO A 909 4.94 -33.17 2.52
CA PRO A 909 4.68 -34.42 1.81
C PRO A 909 5.81 -35.43 2.08
N ARG A 910 5.51 -36.72 1.92
CA ARG A 910 6.46 -37.80 2.24
C ARG A 910 7.53 -37.94 1.15
N GLY A 911 8.81 -37.83 1.53
CA GLY A 911 9.94 -37.97 0.61
C GLY A 911 9.89 -36.96 -0.52
N ASP A 912 10.13 -37.41 -1.75
CA ASP A 912 10.11 -36.56 -2.96
C ASP A 912 8.70 -36.33 -3.52
N SER A 913 7.64 -36.76 -2.81
CA SER A 913 6.26 -36.52 -3.24
C SER A 913 5.96 -35.02 -3.30
N ARG A 914 5.22 -34.60 -4.34
CA ARG A 914 4.71 -33.23 -4.46
C ARG A 914 3.36 -33.04 -3.77
N THR A 915 2.64 -34.12 -3.51
CA THR A 915 1.30 -34.17 -2.92
C THR A 915 1.32 -34.87 -1.56
N PHE A 916 0.31 -34.58 -0.74
CA PHE A 916 0.18 -35.09 0.62
C PHE A 916 -0.68 -36.36 0.65
N ASP A 917 -0.29 -37.38 1.40
CA ASP A 917 -1.17 -38.51 1.71
C ASP A 917 -2.08 -38.12 2.89
N THR A 918 -3.39 -38.30 2.74
CA THR A 918 -4.36 -38.02 3.81
C THR A 918 -4.06 -38.84 5.07
N ALA A 919 -3.55 -40.07 4.95
CA ALA A 919 -3.16 -40.88 6.11
C ALA A 919 -1.99 -40.24 6.88
N ASP A 920 -1.04 -39.61 6.18
CA ASP A 920 0.09 -38.92 6.81
C ASP A 920 -0.36 -37.62 7.50
N ILE A 921 -1.24 -36.84 6.88
CA ILE A 921 -1.85 -35.66 7.52
C ILE A 921 -2.56 -36.09 8.83
N LEU A 922 -3.38 -37.14 8.78
CA LEU A 922 -4.14 -37.63 9.93
C LEU A 922 -3.21 -38.18 11.04
N ALA A 923 -2.09 -38.83 10.68
CA ALA A 923 -1.08 -39.30 11.62
C ALA A 923 -0.32 -38.15 12.29
N THR A 924 0.07 -37.12 11.53
CA THR A 924 0.73 -35.91 12.08
C THR A 924 -0.20 -35.12 13.01
N ILE A 925 -1.50 -35.01 12.69
CA ILE A 925 -2.49 -34.40 13.60
C ILE A 925 -2.62 -35.24 14.88
N ASP A 926 -2.51 -36.57 14.80
CA ASP A 926 -2.52 -37.46 15.94
C ASP A 926 -1.27 -37.30 16.84
N GLU A 927 -0.12 -37.00 16.26
CA GLU A 927 1.14 -36.70 16.97
C GLU A 927 1.07 -35.33 17.66
N LEU A 928 0.80 -34.27 16.89
CA LEU A 928 0.68 -32.89 17.38
C LEU A 928 -0.47 -32.71 18.40
N GLY A 929 -1.54 -33.50 18.27
CA GLY A 929 -2.62 -33.56 19.26
C GLY A 929 -2.18 -34.13 20.61
N ARG A 930 -1.29 -35.13 20.61
CA ARG A 930 -0.66 -35.68 21.83
C ARG A 930 0.43 -34.77 22.38
N GLU A 931 1.11 -33.96 21.56
CA GLU A 931 2.01 -32.91 22.05
C GLU A 931 1.26 -31.85 22.87
N GLY A 932 0.00 -31.57 22.53
CA GLY A 932 -0.87 -30.63 23.24
C GLY A 932 -0.60 -29.15 22.97
N GLU A 933 0.29 -28.82 22.02
CA GLU A 933 0.73 -27.43 21.73
C GLU A 933 0.05 -26.80 20.51
N THR A 934 -0.74 -27.55 19.73
CA THR A 934 -1.44 -27.00 18.56
C THR A 934 -2.75 -26.32 18.93
N CYS A 935 -2.90 -25.08 18.47
CA CYS A 935 -4.09 -24.24 18.60
C CYS A 935 -5.00 -24.40 17.37
N LEU A 936 -4.40 -24.26 16.18
CA LEU A 936 -5.09 -24.15 14.89
C LEU A 936 -4.39 -24.99 13.82
N ILE A 937 -5.17 -25.62 12.95
CA ILE A 937 -4.75 -26.08 11.62
C ILE A 937 -5.44 -25.17 10.60
N LEU A 938 -4.68 -24.54 9.70
CA LEU A 938 -5.18 -23.79 8.54
C LEU A 938 -4.59 -24.40 7.27
N LEU A 939 -5.44 -24.94 6.41
CA LEU A 939 -5.04 -25.48 5.10
C LEU A 939 -5.79 -24.79 3.97
N GLY A 940 -5.19 -24.73 2.78
CA GLY A 940 -5.96 -24.54 1.56
C GLY A 940 -6.88 -25.74 1.33
N GLY A 941 -8.16 -25.54 0.99
CA GLY A 941 -9.08 -26.62 0.63
C GLY A 941 -8.68 -27.29 -0.68
N ILE A 942 -8.13 -26.52 -1.61
CA ILE A 942 -7.35 -27.02 -2.75
C ILE A 942 -6.00 -26.32 -2.74
N ASN A 943 -4.88 -27.07 -2.67
CA ASN A 943 -3.56 -26.45 -2.75
C ASN A 943 -3.36 -25.83 -4.13
N PHE A 944 -3.02 -24.54 -4.17
CA PHE A 944 -2.93 -23.78 -5.42
C PHE A 944 -1.88 -24.36 -6.39
N PHE A 945 -0.76 -24.87 -5.87
CA PHE A 945 0.40 -25.26 -6.66
C PHE A 945 0.25 -26.66 -7.29
N THR A 946 -0.35 -27.61 -6.58
CA THR A 946 -0.55 -28.98 -7.07
C THR A 946 -1.94 -29.22 -7.66
N GLY A 947 -2.95 -28.44 -7.28
CA GLY A 947 -4.36 -28.72 -7.60
C GLY A 947 -4.99 -29.84 -6.76
N GLN A 948 -4.28 -30.37 -5.76
CA GLN A 948 -4.81 -31.37 -4.82
C GLN A 948 -5.95 -30.79 -3.99
N LEU A 949 -7.09 -31.47 -3.98
CA LEU A 949 -8.18 -31.30 -3.01
C LEU A 949 -7.86 -32.10 -1.75
N PHE A 950 -7.89 -31.45 -0.59
CA PHE A 950 -7.71 -32.12 0.70
C PHE A 950 -9.04 -32.68 1.21
N GLU A 951 -8.98 -33.79 1.95
CA GLU A 951 -10.15 -34.44 2.56
C GLU A 951 -10.57 -33.71 3.86
N CYS A 952 -10.99 -32.45 3.72
CA CYS A 952 -11.29 -31.52 4.82
C CYS A 952 -12.25 -32.10 5.87
N GLU A 953 -13.21 -32.95 5.48
CA GLU A 953 -14.12 -33.68 6.37
C GLU A 953 -13.36 -34.52 7.42
N ARG A 954 -12.39 -35.32 6.96
CA ARG A 954 -11.59 -36.20 7.82
C ARG A 954 -10.59 -35.40 8.65
N ILE A 955 -10.02 -34.35 8.07
CA ILE A 955 -9.06 -33.46 8.74
C ILE A 955 -9.76 -32.69 9.87
N ALA A 956 -10.95 -32.12 9.62
CA ALA A 956 -11.77 -31.45 10.61
C ALA A 956 -12.20 -32.38 11.75
N ALA A 957 -12.64 -33.61 11.42
CA ALA A 957 -12.97 -34.62 12.42
C ALA A 957 -11.75 -34.98 13.29
N LYS A 958 -10.57 -35.16 12.68
CA LYS A 958 -9.35 -35.55 13.38
C LYS A 958 -8.74 -34.44 14.23
N ALA A 959 -8.82 -33.19 13.77
CA ALA A 959 -8.47 -32.02 14.58
C ALA A 959 -9.35 -31.93 15.84
N ARG A 960 -10.66 -32.16 15.67
CA ARG A 960 -11.67 -32.14 16.74
C ARG A 960 -11.47 -33.22 17.80
N GLU A 961 -10.97 -34.42 17.45
CA GLU A 961 -10.59 -35.46 18.44
C GLU A 961 -9.57 -34.95 19.47
N HIS A 962 -8.65 -34.07 19.05
CA HIS A 962 -7.60 -33.48 19.89
C HIS A 962 -7.92 -32.06 20.36
N GLY A 963 -9.15 -31.61 20.11
CA GLY A 963 -9.61 -30.26 20.39
C GLY A 963 -8.84 -29.16 19.66
N ILE A 964 -8.25 -29.42 18.51
CA ILE A 964 -7.57 -28.42 17.66
C ILE A 964 -8.62 -27.74 16.77
N LEU A 965 -8.53 -26.42 16.59
CA LEU A 965 -9.39 -25.71 15.63
C LEU A 965 -8.98 -26.02 14.19
N PHE A 966 -9.95 -26.09 13.27
CA PHE A 966 -9.69 -26.27 11.84
C PHE A 966 -10.32 -25.14 11.01
N GLY A 967 -9.47 -24.30 10.44
CA GLY A 967 -9.83 -23.27 9.46
C GLY A 967 -9.42 -23.66 8.04
N VAL A 968 -10.07 -23.09 7.03
CA VAL A 968 -9.79 -23.41 5.62
C VAL A 968 -9.73 -22.16 4.73
N ASP A 969 -8.66 -22.01 3.93
CA ASP A 969 -8.69 -21.13 2.75
C ASP A 969 -9.39 -21.86 1.59
N LEU A 970 -10.46 -21.29 1.09
CA LEU A 970 -11.27 -21.86 0.01
C LEU A 970 -11.05 -21.13 -1.32
N ALA A 971 -9.99 -20.32 -1.46
CA ALA A 971 -9.76 -19.51 -2.66
C ALA A 971 -9.62 -20.34 -3.94
N HIS A 972 -9.14 -21.58 -3.84
CA HIS A 972 -9.12 -22.51 -4.98
C HIS A 972 -10.26 -23.54 -5.00
N ALA A 973 -11.16 -23.52 -4.01
CA ALA A 973 -12.26 -24.49 -3.85
C ALA A 973 -13.66 -23.89 -4.10
N PHE A 974 -13.89 -22.64 -3.66
CA PHE A 974 -15.09 -21.86 -3.95
C PHE A 974 -15.36 -21.81 -5.46
N ALA A 975 -16.60 -22.06 -5.86
CA ALA A 975 -17.04 -22.16 -7.26
C ALA A 975 -16.30 -23.21 -8.14
N ASN A 976 -15.53 -24.14 -7.54
CA ASN A 976 -14.77 -25.19 -8.23
C ASN A 976 -15.22 -26.61 -7.86
N VAL A 977 -15.39 -26.89 -6.55
CA VAL A 977 -15.81 -28.20 -6.04
C VAL A 977 -16.99 -28.07 -5.05
N PRO A 978 -17.80 -29.13 -4.85
CA PRO A 978 -18.81 -29.15 -3.80
C PRO A 978 -18.15 -29.12 -2.42
N LEU A 979 -18.72 -28.35 -1.51
CA LEU A 979 -18.27 -28.16 -0.14
C LEU A 979 -19.43 -28.45 0.82
N ARG A 980 -19.12 -28.79 2.07
CA ARG A 980 -20.10 -29.03 3.15
C ARG A 980 -19.58 -28.47 4.48
N LEU A 981 -19.23 -27.18 4.51
CA LEU A 981 -18.51 -26.58 5.66
C LEU A 981 -19.24 -26.78 7.00
N HIS A 982 -20.57 -26.71 6.97
CA HIS A 982 -21.44 -26.99 8.11
C HIS A 982 -21.31 -28.46 8.57
N ASP A 983 -21.65 -29.42 7.70
CA ASP A 983 -21.63 -30.86 8.01
C ASP A 983 -20.23 -31.35 8.45
N TRP A 984 -19.18 -30.82 7.81
CA TRP A 984 -17.79 -31.13 8.14
C TRP A 984 -17.38 -30.57 9.51
N GLY A 985 -18.12 -29.61 10.06
CA GLY A 985 -17.90 -28.99 11.35
C GLY A 985 -16.62 -28.16 11.41
N VAL A 986 -16.25 -27.53 10.28
CA VAL A 986 -15.16 -26.54 10.16
C VAL A 986 -15.40 -25.39 11.14
N ASP A 987 -14.34 -24.75 11.68
CA ASP A 987 -14.51 -23.65 12.63
C ASP A 987 -14.79 -22.32 11.92
N PHE A 988 -13.95 -21.98 10.94
CA PHE A 988 -14.11 -20.85 10.06
C PHE A 988 -13.53 -21.15 8.66
N ALA A 989 -13.93 -20.39 7.65
CA ALA A 989 -13.28 -20.44 6.34
C ALA A 989 -13.32 -19.08 5.64
N VAL A 990 -12.46 -18.87 4.65
CA VAL A 990 -12.36 -17.60 3.89
C VAL A 990 -12.15 -17.89 2.40
N TRP A 991 -12.64 -17.03 1.50
CA TRP A 991 -12.41 -17.17 0.06
C TRP A 991 -12.42 -15.83 -0.68
N CYS A 992 -11.61 -15.75 -1.74
CA CYS A 992 -11.82 -14.75 -2.78
C CYS A 992 -12.84 -15.24 -3.82
N THR A 993 -13.57 -14.30 -4.41
CA THR A 993 -14.62 -14.57 -5.40
C THR A 993 -14.16 -14.33 -6.85
N TYR A 994 -13.01 -13.68 -7.04
CA TYR A 994 -12.47 -13.29 -8.35
C TYR A 994 -11.86 -14.42 -9.19
N LYS A 995 -11.63 -15.61 -8.62
CA LYS A 995 -11.10 -16.79 -9.33
C LYS A 995 -12.25 -17.52 -10.04
N TYR A 996 -12.54 -18.78 -9.68
CA TYR A 996 -13.61 -19.59 -10.28
C TYR A 996 -15.02 -18.96 -10.16
N GLY A 997 -15.21 -18.02 -9.23
CA GLY A 997 -16.45 -17.27 -9.08
C GLY A 997 -16.66 -16.18 -10.14
N SER A 998 -15.63 -15.71 -10.86
CA SER A 998 -15.76 -14.64 -11.87
C SER A 998 -16.27 -13.28 -11.36
N ALA A 999 -16.11 -12.94 -10.08
CA ALA A 999 -16.63 -11.69 -9.50
C ALA A 999 -15.85 -10.40 -9.86
N GLY A 1000 -14.90 -10.44 -10.80
CA GLY A 1000 -14.06 -9.29 -11.20
C GLY A 1000 -12.76 -9.14 -10.38
N PRO A 1001 -11.74 -8.45 -10.91
CA PRO A 1001 -10.39 -8.43 -10.34
C PRO A 1001 -10.36 -7.75 -8.96
N GLY A 1002 -9.94 -8.49 -7.93
CA GLY A 1002 -9.92 -8.01 -6.54
C GLY A 1002 -11.27 -8.01 -5.82
N GLY A 1003 -12.34 -8.51 -6.47
CA GLY A 1003 -13.71 -8.46 -5.97
C GLY A 1003 -13.93 -9.07 -4.58
N ILE A 1004 -14.95 -8.52 -3.90
CA ILE A 1004 -15.25 -8.74 -2.47
C ILE A 1004 -15.20 -10.20 -2.04
N ALA A 1005 -14.53 -10.45 -0.92
CA ALA A 1005 -14.33 -11.78 -0.36
C ALA A 1005 -15.54 -12.27 0.46
N GLY A 1006 -15.56 -13.57 0.73
CA GLY A 1006 -16.49 -14.18 1.69
C GLY A 1006 -15.75 -14.78 2.88
N LEU A 1007 -16.49 -14.98 3.97
CA LEU A 1007 -16.08 -15.75 5.13
C LEU A 1007 -17.24 -16.59 5.67
N PHE A 1008 -16.88 -17.69 6.31
CA PHE A 1008 -17.76 -18.61 7.02
C PHE A 1008 -17.36 -18.69 8.49
N VAL A 1009 -18.34 -18.65 9.38
CA VAL A 1009 -18.19 -18.98 10.81
C VAL A 1009 -19.35 -19.88 11.21
N HIS A 1010 -19.04 -21.09 11.65
CA HIS A 1010 -20.02 -22.12 11.99
C HIS A 1010 -20.88 -21.75 13.21
N GLU A 1011 -22.17 -22.11 13.22
CA GLU A 1011 -23.17 -21.70 14.22
C GLU A 1011 -22.83 -22.03 15.68
N LYS A 1012 -21.97 -23.04 15.91
CA LYS A 1012 -21.36 -23.35 17.21
C LYS A 1012 -20.57 -22.17 17.83
N TRP A 1013 -20.29 -21.13 17.06
CA TRP A 1013 -19.58 -19.90 17.43
C TRP A 1013 -20.48 -18.64 17.41
N HIS A 1014 -21.79 -18.76 17.20
CA HIS A 1014 -22.70 -17.60 17.11
C HIS A 1014 -23.19 -17.09 18.48
N GLN A 1015 -23.46 -18.00 19.42
CA GLN A 1015 -24.25 -17.72 20.63
C GLN A 1015 -23.59 -16.73 21.62
N SER A 1016 -24.41 -15.79 22.11
CA SER A 1016 -24.09 -14.79 23.14
C SER A 1016 -24.90 -15.03 24.43
N GLY A 1017 -24.97 -16.28 24.90
CA GLY A 1017 -25.69 -16.68 26.11
C GLY A 1017 -24.86 -16.57 27.40
N ALA A 1018 -25.54 -16.46 28.55
CA ALA A 1018 -24.93 -16.20 29.87
C ALA A 1018 -24.03 -17.31 30.47
N THR A 1019 -23.66 -18.34 29.69
CA THR A 1019 -22.71 -19.39 30.09
C THR A 1019 -21.74 -19.70 28.94
N SER A 1020 -20.46 -19.36 29.15
CA SER A 1020 -19.29 -19.66 28.29
C SER A 1020 -19.15 -18.89 26.95
N ARG A 1021 -18.07 -18.09 26.88
CA ARG A 1021 -17.35 -17.63 25.66
C ARG A 1021 -18.10 -16.68 24.70
N VAL A 1022 -18.26 -15.42 25.08
CA VAL A 1022 -18.33 -14.32 24.09
C VAL A 1022 -17.02 -14.30 23.30
N LEU A 1023 -17.08 -14.48 21.98
CA LEU A 1023 -15.95 -14.30 21.08
C LEU A 1023 -15.73 -12.81 20.82
N THR A 1024 -14.49 -12.34 21.05
CA THR A 1024 -14.09 -10.98 20.62
C THR A 1024 -13.98 -10.96 19.10
N ARG A 1025 -14.63 -9.99 18.47
CA ARG A 1025 -14.60 -9.75 17.02
C ARG A 1025 -13.91 -8.42 16.76
N GLN A 1026 -13.40 -8.19 15.55
CA GLN A 1026 -13.08 -6.84 15.10
C GLN A 1026 -14.41 -6.12 14.87
N ALA A 1027 -14.83 -5.30 15.84
CA ALA A 1027 -16.12 -4.63 15.82
C ALA A 1027 -16.14 -3.47 14.80
N GLY A 1028 -17.33 -3.20 14.26
CA GLY A 1028 -17.58 -2.06 13.39
C GLY A 1028 -19.08 -1.94 13.10
N TRP A 1029 -19.52 -0.73 12.73
CA TRP A 1029 -20.94 -0.38 12.65
C TRP A 1029 -21.78 -1.26 11.71
N TRP A 1030 -21.18 -1.93 10.72
CA TRP A 1030 -21.92 -2.81 9.82
C TRP A 1030 -22.17 -4.21 10.40
N GLY A 1031 -21.37 -4.65 11.37
CA GLY A 1031 -21.61 -5.84 12.19
C GLY A 1031 -22.52 -5.59 13.39
N HIS A 1032 -22.94 -4.33 13.61
CA HIS A 1032 -23.91 -3.95 14.63
C HIS A 1032 -25.34 -4.26 14.18
N ASP A 1033 -26.19 -4.63 15.15
CA ASP A 1033 -27.61 -4.96 14.99
C ASP A 1033 -28.31 -4.04 13.97
N ARG A 1034 -28.83 -4.67 12.92
CA ARG A 1034 -29.51 -4.03 11.79
C ARG A 1034 -30.66 -3.10 12.21
N SER A 1035 -31.30 -3.39 13.35
CA SER A 1035 -32.44 -2.62 13.88
C SER A 1035 -32.05 -1.32 14.60
N THR A 1036 -30.84 -1.26 15.19
CA THR A 1036 -30.37 -0.09 15.97
C THR A 1036 -29.14 0.59 15.37
N ARG A 1037 -28.52 0.04 14.31
CA ARG A 1037 -27.35 0.62 13.62
C ARG A 1037 -27.46 2.12 13.34
N PHE A 1038 -28.61 2.57 12.85
CA PHE A 1038 -28.83 3.97 12.48
C PHE A 1038 -29.26 4.87 13.65
N SER A 1039 -29.47 4.34 14.86
CA SER A 1039 -29.54 5.15 16.08
C SER A 1039 -28.17 5.40 16.72
N MET A 1040 -27.10 4.83 16.16
CA MET A 1040 -25.69 5.04 16.55
C MET A 1040 -25.44 4.96 18.08
N PRO A 1041 -25.80 3.83 18.73
CA PRO A 1041 -25.57 3.65 20.16
C PRO A 1041 -24.07 3.56 20.49
N GLU A 1042 -23.72 3.89 21.73
CA GLU A 1042 -22.35 3.78 22.27
C GLU A 1042 -21.89 2.31 22.37
N ASP A 1043 -22.77 1.42 22.81
CA ASP A 1043 -22.50 -0.02 22.95
C ASP A 1043 -22.65 -0.78 21.62
N PHE A 1044 -21.62 -1.55 21.25
CA PHE A 1044 -21.65 -2.46 20.11
C PHE A 1044 -22.44 -3.74 20.41
N ALA A 1045 -23.60 -3.89 19.75
CA ALA A 1045 -24.43 -5.09 19.79
C ALA A 1045 -24.21 -5.90 18.49
N PRO A 1046 -23.38 -6.97 18.50
CA PRO A 1046 -23.10 -7.74 17.29
C PRO A 1046 -24.34 -8.47 16.76
N ILE A 1047 -24.53 -8.46 15.44
CA ILE A 1047 -25.51 -9.29 14.74
C ILE A 1047 -25.24 -10.78 15.06
N GLU A 1048 -26.29 -11.54 15.32
CA GLU A 1048 -26.19 -13.00 15.45
C GLU A 1048 -25.78 -13.64 14.12
N GLY A 1049 -24.72 -14.44 14.15
CA GLY A 1049 -24.16 -15.09 12.96
C GLY A 1049 -22.85 -14.49 12.45
N ALA A 1050 -22.45 -14.92 11.26
CA ALA A 1050 -21.24 -14.44 10.58
C ALA A 1050 -21.32 -12.96 10.18
N ASP A 1051 -22.53 -12.42 9.94
CA ASP A 1051 -22.74 -10.99 9.70
C ASP A 1051 -22.23 -10.12 10.87
N GLY A 1052 -22.16 -10.64 12.10
CA GLY A 1052 -21.58 -9.96 13.27
C GLY A 1052 -20.06 -9.74 13.23
N TRP A 1053 -19.36 -10.24 12.19
CA TRP A 1053 -17.95 -9.92 11.89
C TRP A 1053 -17.79 -8.84 10.80
N GLN A 1054 -18.87 -8.30 10.23
CA GLN A 1054 -18.80 -7.17 9.31
C GLN A 1054 -18.25 -5.93 10.03
N VAL A 1055 -17.32 -5.21 9.40
CA VAL A 1055 -16.72 -3.99 9.97
C VAL A 1055 -17.40 -2.74 9.42
N SER A 1056 -17.32 -2.55 8.10
CA SER A 1056 -17.76 -1.33 7.40
C SER A 1056 -18.83 -1.62 6.35
N ASN A 1057 -19.58 -0.59 5.96
CA ASN A 1057 -20.46 -0.63 4.79
C ASN A 1057 -19.68 -1.16 3.57
N PRO A 1058 -20.13 -2.24 2.92
CA PRO A 1058 -19.38 -2.89 1.85
C PRO A 1058 -19.43 -2.10 0.54
N SER A 1059 -18.49 -2.40 -0.35
CA SER A 1059 -18.49 -1.85 -1.72
C SER A 1059 -19.69 -2.40 -2.50
N MET A 1060 -20.67 -1.54 -2.77
CA MET A 1060 -21.89 -1.95 -3.48
C MET A 1060 -21.62 -2.32 -4.95
N LEU A 1061 -20.55 -1.79 -5.55
CA LEU A 1061 -20.11 -2.19 -6.89
C LEU A 1061 -19.53 -3.62 -6.89
N ASP A 1062 -18.75 -3.99 -5.87
CA ASP A 1062 -18.26 -5.37 -5.73
C ASP A 1062 -19.39 -6.34 -5.34
N MET A 1063 -20.36 -5.91 -4.54
CA MET A 1063 -21.58 -6.67 -4.27
C MET A 1063 -22.39 -6.92 -5.54
N ALA A 1064 -22.55 -5.92 -6.41
CA ALA A 1064 -23.20 -6.06 -7.71
C ALA A 1064 -22.42 -7.00 -8.64
N ALA A 1065 -21.09 -6.92 -8.63
CA ALA A 1065 -20.23 -7.80 -9.43
C ALA A 1065 -20.30 -9.26 -8.96
N LEU A 1066 -20.26 -9.49 -7.64
CA LEU A 1066 -20.47 -10.80 -7.02
C LEU A 1066 -21.89 -11.33 -7.27
N ARG A 1067 -22.92 -10.47 -7.23
CA ARG A 1067 -24.31 -10.86 -7.55
C ARG A 1067 -24.42 -11.36 -8.99
N GLY A 1068 -23.89 -10.61 -9.95
CA GLY A 1068 -23.88 -11.02 -11.36
C GLY A 1068 -23.11 -12.32 -11.60
N SER A 1069 -22.04 -12.54 -10.83
CA SER A 1069 -21.29 -13.80 -10.76
C SER A 1069 -22.15 -14.96 -10.25
N LEU A 1070 -22.71 -14.86 -9.04
CA LEU A 1070 -23.45 -15.92 -8.37
C LEU A 1070 -24.76 -16.26 -9.08
N GLU A 1071 -25.48 -15.27 -9.62
CA GLU A 1071 -26.68 -15.52 -10.42
C GLU A 1071 -26.35 -16.13 -11.80
N THR A 1072 -25.17 -15.88 -12.37
CA THR A 1072 -24.69 -16.62 -13.55
C THR A 1072 -24.42 -18.09 -13.20
N LEU A 1073 -23.77 -18.38 -12.06
CA LEU A 1073 -23.56 -19.75 -11.59
C LEU A 1073 -24.90 -20.48 -11.32
N LEU A 1074 -25.89 -19.77 -10.78
CA LEU A 1074 -27.22 -20.31 -10.49
C LEU A 1074 -27.94 -20.85 -11.73
N THR A 1075 -27.67 -20.33 -12.93
CA THR A 1075 -28.28 -20.84 -14.18
C THR A 1075 -27.99 -22.33 -14.44
N ALA A 1076 -26.92 -22.89 -13.86
CA ALA A 1076 -26.61 -24.32 -13.94
C ALA A 1076 -27.76 -25.20 -13.40
N THR A 1077 -28.42 -24.79 -12.31
CA THR A 1077 -29.52 -25.55 -11.71
C THR A 1077 -30.75 -25.58 -12.61
N GLN A 1078 -31.01 -24.47 -13.31
CA GLN A 1078 -32.09 -24.31 -14.27
C GLN A 1078 -31.86 -25.17 -15.52
N LEU A 1079 -30.67 -25.07 -16.13
CA LEU A 1079 -30.29 -25.80 -17.34
C LEU A 1079 -30.23 -27.33 -17.14
N SER A 1080 -29.81 -27.78 -15.96
CA SER A 1080 -29.77 -29.21 -15.60
C SER A 1080 -31.14 -29.78 -15.15
N GLY A 1081 -32.17 -28.94 -15.01
CA GLY A 1081 -33.47 -29.33 -14.46
C GLY A 1081 -33.47 -29.58 -12.95
N VAL A 1082 -32.35 -29.37 -12.25
CA VAL A 1082 -32.21 -29.51 -10.78
C VAL A 1082 -32.76 -28.25 -10.08
N GLY A 1083 -34.03 -27.95 -10.34
CA GLY A 1083 -34.74 -26.77 -9.82
C GLY A 1083 -36.24 -26.75 -10.09
N GLY A 1084 -36.84 -27.86 -10.56
CA GLY A 1084 -38.24 -27.93 -10.94
C GLY A 1084 -39.22 -28.02 -9.77
N ALA A 1085 -39.69 -26.87 -9.28
CA ALA A 1085 -40.93 -26.68 -8.51
C ALA A 1085 -41.16 -27.59 -7.27
N GLY A 1086 -40.61 -27.16 -6.13
CA GLY A 1086 -41.08 -27.57 -4.79
C GLY A 1086 -39.98 -28.12 -3.87
N ASP A 1087 -39.51 -27.28 -2.94
CA ASP A 1087 -38.83 -27.66 -1.70
C ASP A 1087 -39.23 -26.63 -0.64
N GLU A 1088 -39.87 -27.05 0.46
CA GLU A 1088 -40.21 -26.13 1.56
C GLU A 1088 -38.97 -25.66 2.33
N ASP A 1089 -37.87 -26.40 2.26
CA ASP A 1089 -36.65 -26.17 3.03
C ASP A 1089 -35.92 -24.88 2.60
N ALA A 1090 -36.09 -24.45 1.35
CA ALA A 1090 -35.61 -23.14 0.87
C ALA A 1090 -36.31 -21.97 1.58
N ALA A 1091 -37.55 -22.15 2.05
CA ALA A 1091 -38.27 -21.16 2.86
C ALA A 1091 -37.93 -21.24 4.37
N ARG A 1092 -37.13 -22.23 4.79
CA ARG A 1092 -36.66 -22.41 6.18
C ARG A 1092 -35.20 -21.96 6.39
N GLY A 1093 -34.46 -21.67 5.31
CA GLY A 1093 -33.06 -21.21 5.38
C GLY A 1093 -32.02 -22.30 5.63
N GLU A 1094 -32.43 -23.58 5.68
CA GLU A 1094 -31.59 -24.74 5.98
C GLU A 1094 -30.86 -25.24 4.73
N ILE A 1095 -30.01 -24.39 4.14
CA ILE A 1095 -29.07 -24.80 3.08
C ILE A 1095 -27.91 -25.54 3.76
N VAL A 1096 -27.96 -26.88 3.73
CA VAL A 1096 -26.92 -27.78 4.28
C VAL A 1096 -26.61 -28.92 3.30
N GLY A 1097 -25.53 -29.66 3.53
CA GLY A 1097 -24.97 -30.53 2.50
C GLY A 1097 -24.35 -29.76 1.33
N GLU A 1098 -24.19 -30.42 0.18
CA GLU A 1098 -23.41 -29.91 -0.96
C GLU A 1098 -24.01 -28.71 -1.73
N GLY A 1099 -25.07 -28.08 -1.22
CA GLY A 1099 -25.88 -27.10 -1.96
C GLY A 1099 -26.53 -27.67 -3.23
N LYS A 1100 -26.96 -26.76 -4.11
CA LYS A 1100 -27.67 -27.04 -5.38
C LYS A 1100 -26.83 -26.67 -6.61
N ILE A 1101 -26.05 -25.58 -6.56
CA ILE A 1101 -25.23 -25.06 -7.66
C ILE A 1101 -24.02 -25.99 -7.95
N MET A 1102 -23.17 -26.20 -6.95
CA MET A 1102 -21.87 -26.85 -7.15
C MET A 1102 -21.92 -28.32 -7.61
N PRO A 1103 -22.87 -29.17 -7.18
CA PRO A 1103 -22.96 -30.55 -7.65
C PRO A 1103 -23.24 -30.68 -9.16
N VAL A 1104 -23.93 -29.70 -9.75
CA VAL A 1104 -24.18 -29.63 -11.19
C VAL A 1104 -22.90 -29.26 -11.94
N LEU A 1105 -22.25 -28.16 -11.54
CA LEU A 1105 -20.99 -27.71 -12.15
C LEU A 1105 -19.87 -28.76 -12.02
N ARG A 1106 -19.79 -29.45 -10.88
CA ARG A 1106 -18.82 -30.51 -10.63
C ARG A 1106 -18.94 -31.67 -11.62
N SER A 1107 -20.15 -32.02 -12.05
CA SER A 1107 -20.40 -33.11 -13.00
C SER A 1107 -19.69 -32.89 -14.34
N LYS A 1108 -19.73 -31.65 -14.86
CA LYS A 1108 -19.01 -31.26 -16.08
C LYS A 1108 -17.51 -31.04 -15.81
N SER A 1109 -17.14 -30.42 -14.68
CA SER A 1109 -15.74 -30.22 -14.27
C SER A 1109 -14.95 -31.53 -14.22
N LEU A 1110 -15.52 -32.59 -13.62
CA LEU A 1110 -14.94 -33.94 -13.58
C LEU A 1110 -14.62 -34.47 -14.99
N ARG A 1111 -15.60 -34.36 -15.92
CA ARG A 1111 -15.48 -34.82 -17.32
C ARG A 1111 -14.49 -34.00 -18.14
N LEU A 1112 -14.57 -32.67 -18.11
CA LEU A 1112 -13.62 -31.78 -18.82
C LEU A 1112 -12.17 -32.08 -18.42
N THR A 1113 -11.93 -32.22 -17.13
CA THR A 1113 -10.59 -32.40 -16.56
C THR A 1113 -10.06 -33.82 -16.82
N ALA A 1114 -10.92 -34.84 -16.75
CA ALA A 1114 -10.59 -36.20 -17.18
C ALA A 1114 -10.33 -36.30 -18.69
N TYR A 1115 -11.04 -35.51 -19.51
CA TYR A 1115 -10.80 -35.44 -20.96
C TYR A 1115 -9.44 -34.80 -21.26
N LEU A 1116 -9.11 -33.68 -20.63
CA LEU A 1116 -7.80 -33.04 -20.73
C LEU A 1116 -6.67 -34.01 -20.32
N GLU A 1117 -6.82 -34.71 -19.19
CA GLU A 1117 -5.89 -35.76 -18.74
C GLU A 1117 -5.70 -36.85 -19.83
N SER A 1118 -6.79 -37.34 -20.42
CA SER A 1118 -6.74 -38.38 -21.46
C SER A 1118 -6.05 -37.93 -22.75
N LEU A 1119 -6.20 -36.66 -23.13
CA LEU A 1119 -5.58 -36.07 -24.31
C LEU A 1119 -4.06 -35.89 -24.12
N LEU A 1120 -3.64 -35.36 -22.96
CA LEU A 1120 -2.23 -35.12 -22.64
C LEU A 1120 -1.44 -36.43 -22.49
N LEU A 1121 -2.08 -37.50 -22.02
CA LEU A 1121 -1.44 -38.81 -21.79
C LEU A 1121 -1.62 -39.80 -22.95
N ARG A 1122 -2.20 -39.41 -24.10
CA ARG A 1122 -2.41 -40.34 -25.22
C ARG A 1122 -1.07 -40.81 -25.83
N PRO A 1123 -0.96 -42.06 -26.31
CA PRO A 1123 0.22 -42.51 -27.06
C PRO A 1123 0.52 -41.58 -28.26
N GLY A 1124 1.80 -41.22 -28.43
CA GLY A 1124 2.23 -40.33 -29.52
C GLY A 1124 1.79 -38.86 -29.40
N PHE A 1125 1.36 -38.40 -28.22
CA PHE A 1125 1.12 -36.97 -27.98
C PHE A 1125 2.42 -36.15 -28.19
N LEU A 1126 3.47 -36.53 -27.46
CA LEU A 1126 4.84 -36.04 -27.62
C LEU A 1126 5.76 -37.15 -28.18
N PRO A 1127 6.99 -36.82 -28.66
CA PRO A 1127 7.95 -37.80 -29.13
C PRO A 1127 8.43 -38.76 -28.03
N GLU A 1128 8.89 -39.96 -28.42
CA GLU A 1128 9.48 -40.92 -27.48
C GLU A 1128 10.64 -40.30 -26.69
N GLY A 1129 10.66 -40.54 -25.38
CA GLY A 1129 11.63 -39.94 -24.44
C GLY A 1129 11.17 -38.62 -23.79
N LEU A 1130 10.11 -37.97 -24.28
CA LEU A 1130 9.55 -36.75 -23.66
C LEU A 1130 8.17 -37.01 -23.04
N GLY A 1131 8.13 -37.25 -21.74
CA GLY A 1131 6.90 -37.50 -20.98
C GLY A 1131 6.26 -36.25 -20.39
N ILE A 1132 4.96 -36.33 -20.07
CA ILE A 1132 4.26 -35.34 -19.23
C ILE A 1132 4.07 -35.92 -17.83
N GLU A 1133 4.62 -35.24 -16.82
CA GLU A 1133 4.40 -35.55 -15.40
C GLU A 1133 3.18 -34.75 -14.93
N ILE A 1134 2.06 -35.43 -14.65
CA ILE A 1134 0.91 -34.80 -13.98
C ILE A 1134 1.18 -34.81 -12.47
N VAL A 1135 1.26 -33.61 -11.88
CA VAL A 1135 1.52 -33.40 -10.44
C VAL A 1135 0.22 -33.41 -9.63
N THR A 1136 -0.88 -33.02 -10.26
CA THR A 1136 -2.21 -33.11 -9.64
C THR A 1136 -2.61 -34.57 -9.42
N PRO A 1137 -3.24 -34.92 -8.28
CA PRO A 1137 -3.77 -36.26 -8.06
C PRO A 1137 -4.63 -36.75 -9.23
N ARG A 1138 -4.36 -37.98 -9.67
CA ARG A 1138 -5.09 -38.62 -10.79
C ARG A 1138 -6.46 -39.15 -10.38
N ASP A 1139 -6.69 -39.38 -9.09
CA ASP A 1139 -8.02 -39.63 -8.55
C ASP A 1139 -8.88 -38.37 -8.75
N PRO A 1140 -9.98 -38.43 -9.53
CA PRO A 1140 -10.83 -37.27 -9.76
C PRO A 1140 -11.45 -36.69 -8.48
N GLN A 1141 -11.58 -37.47 -7.40
CA GLN A 1141 -12.08 -37.01 -6.10
C GLN A 1141 -11.02 -36.24 -5.29
N GLN A 1142 -9.73 -36.37 -5.62
CA GLN A 1142 -8.62 -35.65 -4.99
C GLN A 1142 -8.14 -34.42 -5.79
N ARG A 1143 -8.93 -33.93 -6.76
CA ARG A 1143 -8.61 -32.71 -7.54
C ARG A 1143 -9.81 -31.85 -7.91
N GLY A 1144 -9.57 -30.54 -8.06
CA GLY A 1144 -10.49 -29.60 -8.71
C GLY A 1144 -10.50 -29.73 -10.24
N SER A 1145 -10.85 -28.65 -10.94
CA SER A 1145 -10.71 -28.57 -12.41
C SER A 1145 -9.28 -28.32 -12.91
N GLN A 1146 -8.41 -27.78 -12.05
CA GLN A 1146 -7.02 -27.46 -12.39
C GLN A 1146 -6.19 -28.75 -12.52
N LEU A 1147 -5.54 -28.95 -13.67
CA LEU A 1147 -4.39 -29.84 -13.80
C LEU A 1147 -3.09 -29.03 -13.79
N CYS A 1148 -2.12 -29.54 -13.04
CA CYS A 1148 -0.77 -29.03 -12.93
C CYS A 1148 0.18 -30.07 -13.53
N ILE A 1149 0.87 -29.70 -14.60
CA ILE A 1149 1.76 -30.58 -15.35
C ILE A 1149 3.18 -30.04 -15.41
N ARG A 1150 4.15 -30.94 -15.56
CA ARG A 1150 5.55 -30.66 -15.84
C ARG A 1150 5.95 -31.41 -17.10
N ILE A 1151 6.92 -30.87 -17.82
CA ILE A 1151 7.63 -31.58 -18.89
C ILE A 1151 9.11 -31.60 -18.50
N PRO A 1152 9.71 -32.77 -18.18
CA PRO A 1152 11.11 -32.85 -17.80
C PRO A 1152 12.02 -32.31 -18.90
N ASP A 1153 12.91 -31.40 -18.52
CA ASP A 1153 13.81 -30.71 -19.44
C ASP A 1153 15.08 -31.52 -19.66
N GLN A 1154 15.27 -32.10 -20.85
CA GLN A 1154 16.42 -32.98 -21.14
C GLN A 1154 17.77 -32.25 -21.19
N ARG A 1155 17.80 -30.93 -20.94
CA ARG A 1155 19.03 -30.11 -20.92
C ARG A 1155 19.73 -30.09 -19.55
N GLU A 1156 19.20 -30.76 -18.53
CA GLU A 1156 19.94 -31.03 -17.29
C GLU A 1156 20.84 -32.28 -17.43
N PRO A 1157 22.15 -32.21 -17.12
CA PRO A 1157 22.95 -33.40 -16.88
C PRO A 1157 22.46 -34.07 -15.57
N ALA A 1158 22.47 -35.40 -15.50
CA ALA A 1158 21.88 -36.14 -14.37
C ALA A 1158 22.45 -35.81 -12.97
N ALA A 1159 23.62 -35.16 -12.89
CA ALA A 1159 24.19 -34.64 -11.64
C ALA A 1159 23.52 -33.34 -11.14
N ALA A 1160 22.91 -32.54 -12.02
CA ALA A 1160 22.22 -31.30 -11.66
C ALA A 1160 20.83 -31.58 -11.03
N ALA A 1161 20.08 -32.51 -11.60
CA ALA A 1161 18.77 -32.94 -11.09
C ALA A 1161 18.84 -33.45 -9.63
N ALA A 1162 19.95 -34.08 -9.24
CA ALA A 1162 20.21 -34.55 -7.88
C ALA A 1162 20.83 -33.48 -6.95
N ALA A 1163 21.16 -32.30 -7.48
CA ALA A 1163 21.80 -31.20 -6.75
C ALA A 1163 20.89 -29.97 -6.54
N ALA A 1164 19.62 -30.04 -6.95
CA ALA A 1164 18.60 -29.07 -6.58
C ALA A 1164 18.41 -29.07 -5.05
N PRO A 1165 18.73 -27.98 -4.31
CA PRO A 1165 18.77 -28.06 -2.86
C PRO A 1165 17.42 -28.34 -2.22
N ALA A 1166 17.40 -29.21 -1.22
CA ALA A 1166 16.36 -29.17 -0.20
C ALA A 1166 16.39 -27.79 0.45
N ALA A 1167 15.26 -27.08 0.47
CA ALA A 1167 15.22 -25.66 0.80
C ALA A 1167 15.45 -25.38 2.31
N SER A 1168 16.72 -25.28 2.69
CA SER A 1168 17.19 -24.36 3.74
C SER A 1168 17.08 -22.91 3.26
N GLY A 1169 17.11 -21.94 4.18
CA GLY A 1169 16.90 -20.52 3.88
C GLY A 1169 18.12 -19.77 3.33
N ALA A 1170 17.91 -18.45 3.15
CA ALA A 1170 18.86 -17.40 2.75
C ALA A 1170 19.46 -17.47 1.32
N GLU A 1171 19.19 -16.42 0.52
CA GLU A 1171 20.16 -15.65 -0.31
C GLU A 1171 19.47 -14.88 -1.47
N GLY A 1172 20.02 -13.70 -1.82
CA GLY A 1172 20.12 -13.25 -3.23
C GLY A 1172 18.96 -12.50 -3.91
N GLY A 1173 18.09 -11.78 -3.19
CA GLY A 1173 16.92 -11.10 -3.80
C GLY A 1173 17.16 -9.68 -4.36
N LYS A 1174 17.76 -9.52 -5.55
CA LYS A 1174 17.63 -8.23 -6.29
C LYS A 1174 16.18 -8.05 -6.74
N GLY A 1175 15.51 -7.02 -6.21
CA GLY A 1175 14.05 -6.82 -6.32
C GLY A 1175 13.49 -6.58 -7.72
N GLY A 1176 13.26 -7.67 -8.46
CA GLY A 1176 12.17 -7.79 -9.41
C GLY A 1176 11.15 -8.81 -8.90
N VAL A 1177 9.94 -8.84 -9.47
CA VAL A 1177 9.04 -9.99 -9.30
C VAL A 1177 9.81 -11.24 -9.74
N PRO A 1178 9.86 -12.33 -8.95
CA PRO A 1178 10.60 -13.53 -9.33
C PRO A 1178 10.11 -13.98 -10.70
N PRO A 1179 11.01 -14.15 -11.69
CA PRO A 1179 10.58 -14.30 -13.06
C PRO A 1179 9.69 -15.54 -13.19
N PRO A 1180 8.68 -15.52 -14.09
CA PRO A 1180 8.12 -16.77 -14.57
C PRO A 1180 9.28 -17.66 -15.05
N ILE A 1181 9.12 -18.97 -14.82
CA ILE A 1181 10.03 -20.06 -15.21
C ILE A 1181 11.11 -19.61 -16.19
N GLN A 1182 12.40 -19.73 -15.80
CA GLN A 1182 13.58 -19.39 -16.61
C GLN A 1182 13.28 -19.52 -18.10
N SER A 1183 13.31 -18.42 -18.85
CA SER A 1183 12.76 -18.33 -20.22
C SER A 1183 13.48 -19.20 -21.27
N THR A 1184 14.49 -19.94 -20.84
CA THR A 1184 15.12 -21.05 -21.56
C THR A 1184 14.33 -22.36 -21.49
N ARG A 1185 13.57 -22.64 -20.43
CA ARG A 1185 12.89 -23.95 -20.21
C ARG A 1185 11.79 -24.21 -21.25
N LEU A 1186 11.75 -25.43 -21.76
CA LEU A 1186 10.90 -25.83 -22.89
C LEU A 1186 9.41 -25.53 -22.64
N ILE A 1187 8.93 -25.81 -21.41
CA ILE A 1187 7.54 -25.57 -21.02
C ILE A 1187 7.16 -24.07 -20.99
N ALA A 1188 8.10 -23.17 -20.68
CA ALA A 1188 7.86 -21.74 -20.65
C ALA A 1188 7.88 -21.11 -22.05
N GLN A 1189 8.78 -21.59 -22.92
CA GLN A 1189 8.81 -21.20 -24.33
C GLN A 1189 7.54 -21.67 -25.05
N ALA A 1190 7.18 -22.95 -24.87
CA ALA A 1190 5.94 -23.51 -25.42
C ALA A 1190 4.66 -22.84 -24.88
N HIS A 1191 4.63 -22.45 -23.59
CA HIS A 1191 3.56 -21.64 -23.01
C HIS A 1191 3.42 -20.29 -23.71
N LEU A 1192 4.51 -19.51 -23.77
CA LEU A 1192 4.52 -18.18 -24.40
C LEU A 1192 4.13 -18.26 -25.88
N ARG A 1193 4.61 -19.29 -26.60
CA ARG A 1193 4.25 -19.57 -28.00
C ARG A 1193 2.77 -19.92 -28.15
N ALA A 1194 2.22 -20.77 -27.29
CA ALA A 1194 0.81 -21.14 -27.33
C ALA A 1194 -0.11 -19.95 -27.02
N GLU A 1195 0.30 -19.07 -26.09
CA GLU A 1195 -0.41 -17.82 -25.82
C GLU A 1195 -0.33 -16.88 -27.04
N LYS A 1196 0.87 -16.52 -27.50
CA LYS A 1196 1.05 -15.45 -28.50
C LYS A 1196 0.74 -15.84 -29.95
N GLN A 1197 0.67 -17.13 -30.28
CA GLN A 1197 0.35 -17.61 -31.64
C GLN A 1197 -0.99 -18.36 -31.73
N ARG A 1198 -1.53 -18.87 -30.62
CA ARG A 1198 -2.68 -19.80 -30.61
C ARG A 1198 -3.76 -19.43 -29.59
N GLY A 1199 -3.62 -18.30 -28.89
CA GLY A 1199 -4.61 -17.79 -27.95
C GLY A 1199 -4.77 -18.61 -26.68
N LEU A 1200 -3.82 -19.48 -26.33
CA LEU A 1200 -3.92 -20.33 -25.14
C LEU A 1200 -3.53 -19.55 -23.87
N VAL A 1201 -4.53 -19.07 -23.13
CA VAL A 1201 -4.33 -18.37 -21.86
C VAL A 1201 -4.35 -19.39 -20.73
N THR A 1202 -3.17 -19.68 -20.20
CA THR A 1202 -2.88 -20.60 -19.07
C THR A 1202 -1.83 -19.96 -18.16
N ASP A 1203 -1.59 -20.50 -16.96
CA ASP A 1203 -0.60 -19.92 -16.04
C ASP A 1203 0.56 -20.86 -15.73
N ILE A 1204 1.74 -20.29 -15.50
CA ILE A 1204 2.97 -21.00 -15.18
C ILE A 1204 3.50 -20.67 -13.79
N ARG A 1205 4.17 -21.62 -13.14
CA ARG A 1205 4.77 -21.48 -11.80
C ARG A 1205 6.16 -22.09 -11.74
N HIS A 1206 7.07 -21.43 -11.02
CA HIS A 1206 8.46 -21.86 -10.84
C HIS A 1206 8.52 -23.24 -10.15
N PRO A 1207 9.43 -24.17 -10.53
CA PRO A 1207 10.50 -23.99 -11.53
C PRO A 1207 10.13 -24.33 -12.98
N ASP A 1208 9.03 -25.06 -13.22
CA ASP A 1208 8.75 -25.74 -14.51
C ASP A 1208 7.28 -26.25 -14.61
N MET A 1209 6.35 -25.66 -13.85
CA MET A 1209 4.95 -26.07 -13.77
C MET A 1209 4.07 -25.28 -14.75
N LEU A 1210 3.23 -25.96 -15.53
CA LEU A 1210 2.10 -25.36 -16.26
C LEU A 1210 0.78 -25.76 -15.57
N ARG A 1211 -0.10 -24.79 -15.29
CA ARG A 1211 -1.44 -25.01 -14.74
C ARG A 1211 -2.49 -24.69 -15.80
N ILE A 1212 -3.41 -25.64 -16.01
CA ILE A 1212 -4.50 -25.57 -17.00
C ILE A 1212 -5.80 -25.88 -16.27
N ALA A 1213 -6.77 -24.97 -16.30
CA ALA A 1213 -8.05 -25.11 -15.59
C ALA A 1213 -9.25 -24.88 -16.54
N PRO A 1214 -9.79 -25.94 -17.16
CA PRO A 1214 -11.06 -25.87 -17.88
C PRO A 1214 -12.25 -25.77 -16.91
N LEU A 1215 -13.04 -24.70 -17.02
CA LEU A 1215 -14.14 -24.40 -16.09
C LEU A 1215 -15.49 -24.80 -16.69
N ALA A 1216 -16.30 -25.54 -15.92
CA ALA A 1216 -17.61 -26.03 -16.36
C ALA A 1216 -18.56 -24.92 -16.85
N GLN A 1217 -18.42 -23.73 -16.28
CA GLN A 1217 -19.20 -22.52 -16.55
C GLN A 1217 -19.11 -22.03 -18.01
N PHE A 1218 -17.97 -22.22 -18.68
CA PHE A 1218 -17.75 -21.63 -20.00
C PHE A 1218 -16.85 -22.45 -20.94
N SER A 1219 -15.97 -23.31 -20.43
CA SER A 1219 -15.09 -24.15 -21.26
C SER A 1219 -15.88 -25.25 -21.97
N SER A 1220 -15.55 -25.46 -23.24
CA SER A 1220 -16.07 -26.55 -24.09
C SER A 1220 -15.08 -27.73 -24.18
N TYR A 1221 -15.57 -28.91 -24.53
CA TYR A 1221 -14.73 -30.08 -24.82
C TYR A 1221 -13.87 -29.88 -26.08
N VAL A 1222 -14.40 -29.21 -27.12
CA VAL A 1222 -13.61 -28.78 -28.29
C VAL A 1222 -12.51 -27.79 -27.88
N GLU A 1223 -12.75 -26.86 -26.95
CA GLU A 1223 -11.69 -25.99 -26.44
C GLU A 1223 -10.63 -26.73 -25.61
N VAL A 1224 -11.02 -27.74 -24.85
CA VAL A 1224 -10.09 -28.65 -24.15
C VAL A 1224 -9.23 -29.44 -25.15
N TRP A 1225 -9.84 -29.93 -26.24
CA TRP A 1225 -9.14 -30.57 -27.34
C TRP A 1225 -8.16 -29.62 -28.04
N ARG A 1226 -8.61 -28.41 -28.40
CA ARG A 1226 -7.78 -27.35 -28.99
C ARG A 1226 -6.66 -26.91 -28.06
N THR A 1227 -6.89 -26.88 -26.75
CA THR A 1227 -5.87 -26.57 -25.74
C THR A 1227 -4.75 -27.62 -25.75
N ALA A 1228 -5.12 -28.91 -25.79
CA ALA A 1228 -4.14 -29.98 -25.87
C ALA A 1228 -3.31 -29.88 -27.17
N GLU A 1229 -3.94 -29.74 -28.34
CA GLU A 1229 -3.20 -29.60 -29.61
C GLU A 1229 -2.39 -28.30 -29.69
N ALA A 1230 -2.88 -27.18 -29.16
CA ALA A 1230 -2.14 -25.91 -29.16
C ALA A 1230 -0.84 -26.02 -28.35
N LEU A 1231 -0.91 -26.60 -27.15
CA LEU A 1231 0.25 -26.91 -26.32
C LEU A 1231 1.19 -27.89 -27.04
N ARG A 1232 0.65 -28.98 -27.59
CA ARG A 1232 1.41 -30.03 -28.31
C ARG A 1232 2.21 -29.47 -29.47
N LEU A 1233 1.57 -28.65 -30.31
CA LEU A 1233 2.21 -28.00 -31.46
C LEU A 1233 3.28 -27.00 -31.02
N SER A 1234 3.03 -26.20 -29.97
CA SER A 1234 4.03 -25.27 -29.46
C SER A 1234 5.26 -25.96 -28.85
N ILE A 1235 5.09 -27.09 -28.15
CA ILE A 1235 6.23 -27.91 -27.68
C ILE A 1235 7.05 -28.44 -28.87
N LEU A 1236 6.37 -29.03 -29.86
CA LEU A 1236 7.02 -29.60 -31.05
C LEU A 1236 7.75 -28.54 -31.89
N GLU A 1237 7.23 -27.30 -31.95
CA GLU A 1237 7.88 -26.20 -32.65
C GLU A 1237 9.14 -25.70 -31.94
N GLU A 1238 9.14 -25.54 -30.61
CA GLU A 1238 10.37 -25.15 -29.91
C GLU A 1238 11.46 -26.23 -30.04
N MET A 1239 11.10 -27.51 -29.89
CA MET A 1239 12.02 -28.64 -30.13
C MET A 1239 12.57 -28.67 -31.58
N ALA A 1240 11.83 -28.14 -32.55
CA ALA A 1240 12.28 -28.02 -33.93
C ALA A 1240 13.20 -26.82 -34.14
N CYS A 1241 12.93 -25.69 -33.47
CA CYS A 1241 13.82 -24.52 -33.46
C CYS A 1241 15.16 -24.83 -32.79
N GLU A 1242 15.19 -25.57 -31.68
CA GLU A 1242 16.44 -26.01 -31.04
C GLU A 1242 17.31 -26.84 -31.98
N LYS A 1243 16.71 -27.78 -32.73
CA LYS A 1243 17.39 -28.61 -33.76
C LYS A 1243 17.84 -27.84 -35.01
N GLN A 1244 17.58 -26.54 -35.08
CA GLN A 1244 18.09 -25.63 -36.12
C GLN A 1244 19.11 -24.62 -35.57
N GLN A 1245 19.30 -24.57 -34.25
CA GLN A 1245 20.30 -23.74 -33.57
C GLN A 1245 21.52 -24.56 -33.10
N GLN A 1246 21.40 -25.89 -33.09
CA GLN A 1246 22.47 -26.89 -32.90
C GLN A 1246 23.03 -27.37 -34.25
#